data_AF-A0A151QDV5-F1
#
_entry.id   AF-A0A151QDV5-F1
#
_cell.length_a   1.000
_cell.length_b   1.000
_cell.length_c   1.000
_cell.angle_alpha   90.00
_cell.angle_beta   90.00
_cell.angle_gamma   90.00
#
_symmetry.space_group_name_H-M   'P 1'
#
loop_
_entity.id
_entity.type
_entity.pdbx_description
1 polymer ?
#
loop_
_entity_poly.entity_id
_entity_poly.type
_entity_poly.pdbx_seq_one_letter_code
_entity_poly.pdbx_strand_id
1 'polypeptide(L)'
;MFKLNKLSAVIAIGLGTALPVQAGLLDDLIGAKFNPVSTSKGVAPEGQKGTFTAPFEEPFVYERSGDNDNNADATPIPAPEKCMGIGENGKLRCKPAAGTISLLPNGDFLYFNALEGTEDFEFSILVDFGQKAINDQTRRMIIPKDSNKATNWIRPLEVDSGANPDGYAITELLPGLGLTNKETNSADGALFCADVAMLADGSIMAVGGTAYYSEPGSNLIGYGLTELEGLKTSRVYNPNTNRWMQGNDMNFGRWYPALITLPDSKMFVASGVTKLLKPVYPQAPEQSGRNVVQTETFDPATGKWTVNAQTAQRSLPLYPRLHLLPNGHVYYNAGGQAFNPFGQSYDQPLWNISATYNPATQTWSDLAYAGFPLKFSDAGLESLTQILNPLTAPNAAMSALTKTLMSAPMKSPQALQKLLSTVTTGNPEQTLQKVVGAGMRGSTFSIMMPLRPNAQGQYKEASFLTAGGVLPLVGLTSPGGYVAVASSRIDTVKTDGDNIVDYQSEVTGSLNETRWYGSGVLMPDDSVMVFSGGDRDGVAAPGVEFPRKTAERFDPVTKKWTQMAVANKPRTYHNTALLMQDGRVLVGGHAPISTLYLKNINLAAFGLSPNDGRDPSFEIYTPPYVNNPNRPNLIGFAGGNSTPAGNGKTMLREFRKGQQVTLELAPGTDMSKIDSVSLVRHTVTTHLTDADQRTVVIPKNQLTVTGQSVRFTIPDQAAVVPQGAYMTFVRTKQADGSLLPSKSVSFMLKHGNGQGVMTANARR
;
A
#
# COMPACT_ATOMS: atom_id res chain seq x y z
N MET A 1 52.08 -5.35 -3.97
CA MET A 1 52.21 -4.80 -2.60
C MET A 1 52.48 -3.29 -2.73
N PHE A 2 51.82 -2.47 -1.90
CA PHE A 2 51.63 -0.99 -1.98
C PHE A 2 50.55 -0.54 -2.99
N LYS A 3 49.48 0.19 -2.65
CA LYS A 3 48.87 0.63 -1.37
C LYS A 3 47.39 0.94 -1.67
N LEU A 4 46.49 0.13 -1.12
CA LEU A 4 45.03 0.16 -1.31
C LEU A 4 44.31 1.00 -0.22
N ASN A 5 44.86 2.17 0.14
CA ASN A 5 44.52 2.85 1.42
C ASN A 5 43.65 4.11 1.32
N LYS A 6 42.91 4.37 0.23
CA LYS A 6 42.03 5.56 0.15
C LYS A 6 40.55 5.30 -0.14
N LEU A 7 40.12 4.06 -0.33
CA LEU A 7 38.68 3.75 -0.47
C LEU A 7 37.99 3.38 0.85
N SER A 8 38.75 3.08 1.91
CA SER A 8 38.21 2.68 3.21
C SER A 8 37.75 3.84 4.10
N ALA A 9 38.05 5.09 3.74
CA ALA A 9 37.74 6.26 4.57
C ALA A 9 36.32 6.82 4.36
N VAL A 10 35.66 6.53 3.23
CA VAL A 10 34.27 6.97 2.97
C VAL A 10 33.24 5.96 3.52
N ILE A 11 33.65 4.72 3.78
CA ILE A 11 32.80 3.65 4.34
C ILE A 11 32.72 3.73 5.88
N ALA A 12 33.66 4.43 6.54
CA ALA A 12 33.79 4.41 8.00
C ALA A 12 33.03 5.53 8.76
N ILE A 13 32.40 6.50 8.09
CA ILE A 13 31.75 7.64 8.77
C ILE A 13 30.28 7.32 9.19
N GLY A 14 29.70 6.18 8.79
CA GLY A 14 28.32 5.82 9.10
C GLY A 14 28.08 4.83 10.26
N LEU A 15 29.13 4.32 10.93
CA LEU A 15 29.01 3.21 11.90
C LEU A 15 29.64 3.46 13.28
N GLY A 16 30.16 4.66 13.53
CA GLY A 16 30.85 5.00 14.77
C GLY A 16 29.92 5.57 15.85
N THR A 17 29.13 4.71 16.50
CA THR A 17 28.71 4.75 17.94
C THR A 17 27.44 3.92 18.16
N ALA A 18 27.37 2.72 17.60
CA ALA A 18 26.46 1.71 18.14
C ALA A 18 27.08 1.16 19.44
N LEU A 19 26.32 1.18 20.54
CA LEU A 19 26.63 0.41 21.75
C LEU A 19 27.03 -1.02 21.37
N PRO A 20 27.96 -1.67 22.10
CA PRO A 20 28.45 -2.99 21.74
C PRO A 20 27.32 -4.02 21.90
N VAL A 21 26.59 -4.28 20.82
CA VAL A 21 25.78 -5.48 20.69
C VAL A 21 26.78 -6.63 20.60
N GLN A 22 26.76 -7.53 21.57
CA GLN A 22 27.61 -8.73 21.57
C GLN A 22 27.39 -9.49 20.27
N ALA A 23 28.46 -9.64 19.48
CA ALA A 23 28.45 -10.36 18.20
C ALA A 23 27.85 -11.78 18.30
N GLY A 24 27.91 -12.42 19.47
CA GLY A 24 27.29 -13.73 19.71
C GLY A 24 25.76 -13.74 19.63
N LEU A 25 25.07 -12.60 19.84
CA LEU A 25 23.60 -12.54 19.80
C LEU A 25 23.05 -12.64 18.37
N LEU A 26 23.79 -12.14 17.38
CA LEU A 26 23.47 -12.26 15.95
C LEU A 26 23.81 -13.66 15.42
N ASP A 27 24.95 -14.23 15.82
CA ASP A 27 25.33 -15.59 15.45
C ASP A 27 24.38 -16.65 16.03
N ASP A 28 23.83 -16.46 17.23
CA ASP A 28 22.80 -17.37 17.78
C ASP A 28 21.41 -17.15 17.17
N LEU A 29 21.02 -15.92 16.78
CA LEU A 29 19.75 -15.68 16.06
C LEU A 29 19.78 -16.14 14.61
N ILE A 30 20.94 -16.08 13.95
CA ILE A 30 21.17 -16.53 12.57
C ILE A 30 21.51 -18.03 12.55
N GLY A 31 22.22 -18.54 13.56
CA GLY A 31 22.68 -19.92 13.71
C GLY A 31 21.68 -20.85 14.38
N ALA A 32 20.76 -20.34 15.20
CA ALA A 32 19.52 -21.04 15.46
C ALA A 32 18.84 -21.20 14.11
N LYS A 33 18.75 -22.44 13.64
CA LYS A 33 17.84 -22.81 12.56
C LYS A 33 16.44 -22.37 12.99
N PHE A 34 16.06 -21.14 12.69
CA PHE A 34 14.70 -20.77 12.38
C PHE A 34 14.36 -21.63 11.17
N ASN A 35 14.03 -22.89 11.44
CA ASN A 35 13.16 -23.67 10.61
C ASN A 35 11.79 -23.04 10.88
N PRO A 36 11.31 -22.08 10.06
CA PRO A 36 9.87 -21.86 10.02
C PRO A 36 9.27 -23.25 9.86
N VAL A 37 8.19 -23.54 10.61
CA VAL A 37 7.50 -24.84 10.59
C VAL A 37 7.68 -25.45 9.21
N SER A 38 8.39 -26.58 9.14
CA SER A 38 8.56 -27.38 7.94
C SER A 38 7.16 -27.79 7.48
N THR A 39 6.48 -26.88 6.81
CA THR A 39 5.31 -27.11 6.00
C THR A 39 5.90 -27.48 4.64
N SER A 40 5.49 -28.63 4.11
CA SER A 40 5.81 -29.04 2.74
C SER A 40 5.68 -27.82 1.83
N LYS A 41 6.80 -27.30 1.31
CA LYS A 41 6.77 -26.17 0.37
C LYS A 41 5.90 -26.60 -0.82
N GLY A 42 4.71 -26.01 -0.91
CA GLY A 42 3.72 -26.42 -1.89
C GLY A 42 4.09 -25.82 -3.23
N VAL A 43 4.24 -26.64 -4.26
CA VAL A 43 4.34 -26.19 -5.65
C VAL A 43 3.09 -26.69 -6.35
N ALA A 44 2.35 -25.79 -6.99
CA ALA A 44 1.19 -26.21 -7.75
C ALA A 44 1.65 -27.11 -8.93
N PRO A 45 0.86 -28.12 -9.32
CA PRO A 45 1.13 -28.88 -10.54
C PRO A 45 1.26 -27.97 -11.78
N GLU A 46 2.04 -28.37 -12.79
CA GLU A 46 2.42 -27.53 -13.94
C GLU A 46 1.23 -26.93 -14.72
N GLY A 47 0.06 -27.59 -14.73
CA GLY A 47 -1.18 -27.06 -15.33
C GLY A 47 -2.07 -26.20 -14.41
N GLN A 48 -1.68 -26.04 -13.14
CA GLN A 48 -2.44 -25.33 -12.11
C GLN A 48 -1.71 -24.09 -11.56
N LYS A 49 -0.54 -23.77 -12.11
CA LYS A 49 0.26 -22.60 -11.72
C LYS A 49 -0.25 -21.28 -12.29
N GLY A 50 -1.16 -21.30 -13.27
CA GLY A 50 -1.49 -20.13 -14.07
C GLY A 50 -0.36 -19.79 -15.07
N THR A 51 -0.46 -18.66 -15.76
CA THR A 51 0.54 -18.24 -16.77
C THR A 51 0.71 -16.73 -16.78
N PHE A 52 1.89 -16.25 -17.18
CA PHE A 52 2.14 -14.84 -17.48
C PHE A 52 2.14 -14.63 -19.00
N THR A 53 1.61 -13.48 -19.43
CA THR A 53 1.84 -12.96 -20.78
C THR A 53 3.29 -12.53 -20.96
N ALA A 54 3.72 -12.34 -22.21
CA ALA A 54 4.97 -11.62 -22.46
C ALA A 54 4.85 -10.16 -21.93
N PRO A 55 5.92 -9.57 -21.39
CA PRO A 55 5.91 -8.18 -20.94
C PRO A 55 5.54 -7.21 -22.06
N PHE A 56 4.76 -6.19 -21.73
CA PHE A 56 4.37 -5.11 -22.64
C PHE A 56 4.47 -3.75 -21.94
N GLU A 57 4.73 -2.69 -22.69
CA GLU A 57 4.95 -1.35 -22.16
C GLU A 57 4.53 -0.28 -23.16
N GLU A 58 4.44 0.98 -22.71
CA GLU A 58 4.20 2.12 -23.59
C GLU A 58 5.31 2.18 -24.66
N PRO A 59 4.98 2.26 -25.96
CA PRO A 59 5.99 2.21 -27.02
C PRO A 59 6.71 3.56 -27.24
N PHE A 60 6.34 4.60 -26.50
CA PHE A 60 6.81 5.97 -26.71
C PHE A 60 7.42 6.57 -25.45
N VAL A 61 8.40 7.45 -25.67
CA VAL A 61 8.76 8.55 -24.76
C VAL A 61 8.26 9.85 -25.38
N TYR A 62 8.22 10.96 -24.64
CA TYR A 62 7.70 12.23 -25.15
C TYR A 62 8.77 13.32 -25.08
N GLU A 63 8.86 14.11 -26.15
CA GLU A 63 9.80 15.24 -26.24
C GLU A 63 9.39 16.38 -25.30
N ARG A 64 10.34 16.98 -24.60
CA ARG A 64 10.10 18.17 -23.76
C ARG A 64 10.64 19.41 -24.44
N SER A 65 9.85 20.47 -24.53
CA SER A 65 10.35 21.79 -24.92
C SER A 65 11.05 22.44 -23.72
N GLY A 66 12.36 22.23 -23.56
CA GLY A 66 13.14 22.74 -22.41
C GLY A 66 12.97 21.92 -21.13
N ASP A 67 13.23 22.53 -19.97
CA ASP A 67 13.05 21.90 -18.64
C ASP A 67 11.58 21.91 -18.14
N ASN A 68 10.63 22.42 -18.94
CA ASN A 68 9.21 22.45 -18.57
C ASN A 68 8.45 21.22 -19.07
N ASP A 69 7.97 20.39 -18.14
CA ASP A 69 7.14 19.19 -18.38
C ASP A 69 5.69 19.48 -18.79
N ASN A 70 5.40 20.76 -18.95
CA ASN A 70 4.08 21.32 -18.96
C ASN A 70 3.41 21.29 -20.35
N ASN A 71 3.56 20.20 -21.11
CA ASN A 71 2.98 20.10 -22.47
C ASN A 71 2.22 18.78 -22.69
N ALA A 72 0.90 18.83 -22.52
CA ALA A 72 -0.01 17.72 -22.81
C ALA A 72 0.01 17.28 -24.29
N ASP A 73 0.47 18.15 -25.20
CA ASP A 73 0.56 17.90 -26.64
C ASP A 73 1.99 17.52 -27.10
N ALA A 74 2.91 17.23 -26.17
CA ALA A 74 4.26 16.78 -26.52
C ALA A 74 4.30 15.65 -27.57
N THR A 75 5.25 15.74 -28.50
CA THR A 75 5.39 14.78 -29.60
C THR A 75 5.81 13.40 -29.06
N PRO A 76 5.09 12.31 -29.39
CA PRO A 76 5.52 10.96 -29.07
C PRO A 76 6.71 10.55 -29.94
N ILE A 77 7.73 9.98 -29.30
CA ILE A 77 8.94 9.45 -29.94
C ILE A 77 8.98 7.94 -29.71
N PRO A 78 8.97 7.11 -30.77
CA PRO A 78 9.12 5.67 -30.64
C PRO A 78 10.40 5.30 -29.89
N ALA A 79 10.26 4.49 -28.83
CA ALA A 79 11.35 4.09 -27.97
C ALA A 79 11.37 2.57 -27.79
N PRO A 80 12.28 1.84 -28.47
CA PRO A 80 12.41 0.40 -28.27
C PRO A 80 13.03 0.07 -26.89
N GLU A 81 13.87 0.97 -26.38
CA GLU A 81 14.49 0.87 -25.05
C GLU A 81 13.61 1.52 -23.98
N LYS A 82 13.82 1.12 -22.71
CA LYS A 82 13.09 1.70 -21.57
C LYS A 82 13.41 3.19 -21.31
N CYS A 83 14.61 3.61 -21.68
CA CYS A 83 15.09 4.98 -21.59
C CYS A 83 15.88 5.35 -22.84
N MET A 84 15.78 6.60 -23.29
CA MET A 84 16.53 7.15 -24.41
C MET A 84 17.14 8.49 -24.03
N GLY A 85 18.38 8.76 -24.43
CA GLY A 85 18.94 10.10 -24.34
C GLY A 85 18.26 11.02 -25.35
N ILE A 86 17.72 12.16 -24.90
CA ILE A 86 17.05 13.12 -25.78
C ILE A 86 17.67 14.52 -25.59
N GLY A 87 18.03 15.17 -26.71
CA GLY A 87 18.60 16.53 -26.74
C GLY A 87 20.13 16.61 -26.64
N GLU A 88 20.68 17.82 -26.79
CA GLU A 88 22.14 18.09 -26.78
C GLU A 88 22.82 17.81 -25.43
N ASN A 89 22.04 17.80 -24.34
CA ASN A 89 22.53 17.67 -22.97
C ASN A 89 22.62 16.22 -22.48
N GLY A 90 22.14 15.24 -23.27
CA GLY A 90 22.22 13.82 -22.96
C GLY A 90 21.32 13.30 -21.83
N LYS A 91 20.37 14.09 -21.31
CA LYS A 91 19.40 13.65 -20.26
C LYS A 91 18.58 12.44 -20.74
N LEU A 92 18.44 11.44 -19.87
CA LEU A 92 17.66 10.24 -20.14
C LEU A 92 16.16 10.52 -19.97
N ARG A 93 15.39 10.14 -20.97
CA ARG A 93 13.94 10.12 -20.93
C ARG A 93 13.46 8.69 -20.89
N CYS A 94 12.79 8.36 -19.80
CA CYS A 94 12.34 7.00 -19.54
C CYS A 94 10.82 6.90 -19.63
N LYS A 95 10.36 5.74 -20.05
CA LYS A 95 8.95 5.40 -20.00
C LYS A 95 8.46 5.37 -18.54
N PRO A 96 7.20 5.72 -18.26
CA PRO A 96 6.69 5.74 -16.90
C PRO A 96 6.60 4.35 -16.26
N ALA A 97 7.11 4.20 -15.04
CA ALA A 97 7.02 2.97 -14.25
C ALA A 97 5.94 3.09 -13.18
N ALA A 98 4.96 2.19 -13.20
CA ALA A 98 3.77 2.25 -12.36
C ALA A 98 4.04 1.93 -10.87
N GLY A 99 4.47 2.93 -10.09
CA GLY A 99 4.58 2.83 -8.62
C GLY A 99 3.23 2.94 -7.91
N THR A 100 2.23 3.49 -8.60
CA THR A 100 0.83 3.59 -8.17
C THR A 100 -0.06 3.21 -9.35
N ILE A 101 -1.15 2.46 -9.11
CA ILE A 101 -2.13 2.10 -10.14
C ILE A 101 -3.57 2.05 -9.60
N SER A 102 -4.53 2.41 -10.42
CA SER A 102 -5.96 2.45 -10.11
C SER A 102 -6.80 1.82 -11.23
N LEU A 103 -7.77 0.96 -10.88
CA LEU A 103 -8.82 0.52 -11.80
C LEU A 103 -9.92 1.58 -11.89
N LEU A 104 -10.02 2.25 -13.03
CA LEU A 104 -11.03 3.28 -13.25
C LEU A 104 -12.44 2.66 -13.45
N PRO A 105 -13.52 3.40 -13.16
CA PRO A 105 -14.89 2.90 -13.33
C PRO A 105 -15.20 2.36 -14.73
N ASN A 106 -14.60 2.94 -15.76
CA ASN A 106 -14.80 2.52 -17.16
C ASN A 106 -14.01 1.26 -17.55
N GLY A 107 -13.18 0.70 -16.65
CA GLY A 107 -12.36 -0.49 -16.89
C GLY A 107 -10.93 -0.19 -17.37
N ASP A 108 -10.57 1.08 -17.54
CA ASP A 108 -9.20 1.50 -17.85
C ASP A 108 -8.35 1.57 -16.58
N PHE A 109 -7.04 1.81 -16.74
CA PHE A 109 -6.10 1.92 -15.63
C PHE A 109 -5.43 3.29 -15.64
N LEU A 110 -5.43 3.98 -14.49
CA LEU A 110 -4.58 5.16 -14.28
C LEU A 110 -3.36 4.72 -13.49
N TYR A 111 -2.16 5.07 -13.92
CA TYR A 111 -0.93 4.78 -13.17
C TYR A 111 0.01 5.97 -13.14
N PHE A 112 0.79 6.06 -12.05
CA PHE A 112 1.69 7.17 -11.77
C PHE A 112 3.12 6.70 -11.98
N ASN A 113 3.93 7.54 -12.60
CA ASN A 113 5.37 7.31 -12.66
C ASN A 113 5.95 7.35 -11.25
N ALA A 114 6.99 6.57 -11.00
CA ALA A 114 7.75 6.64 -9.76
C ALA A 114 9.18 7.09 -10.05
N LEU A 115 9.70 7.97 -9.18
CA LEU A 115 11.10 8.40 -9.16
C LEU A 115 11.59 8.97 -10.50
N GLU A 116 10.76 9.70 -11.23
CA GLU A 116 11.11 10.25 -12.54
C GLU A 116 12.39 11.13 -12.49
N GLY A 117 13.34 10.91 -13.41
CA GLY A 117 14.60 11.67 -13.52
C GLY A 117 15.77 11.14 -12.70
N THR A 118 15.55 10.13 -11.84
CA THR A 118 16.63 9.51 -11.05
C THR A 118 17.70 8.80 -11.90
N GLU A 119 17.40 8.53 -13.17
CA GLU A 119 18.35 7.96 -14.14
C GLU A 119 19.50 8.90 -14.48
N ASP A 120 19.30 10.21 -14.32
CA ASP A 120 20.31 11.23 -14.61
C ASP A 120 21.24 11.50 -13.41
N PHE A 121 21.12 10.75 -12.32
CA PHE A 121 21.93 10.96 -11.11
C PHE A 121 23.40 10.65 -11.35
N GLU A 122 24.26 11.58 -10.93
CA GLU A 122 25.71 11.45 -11.11
C GLU A 122 26.40 11.01 -9.83
N PHE A 123 25.90 11.47 -8.68
CA PHE A 123 26.53 11.31 -7.38
C PHE A 123 25.64 10.56 -6.40
N SER A 124 24.52 11.18 -6.00
CA SER A 124 23.67 10.66 -4.92
C SER A 124 22.31 11.34 -4.85
N ILE A 125 21.35 10.66 -4.22
CA ILE A 125 20.05 11.25 -3.86
C ILE A 125 20.18 12.56 -3.06
N LEU A 126 21.23 12.68 -2.23
CA LEU A 126 21.41 13.84 -1.36
C LEU A 126 21.82 15.10 -2.12
N VAL A 127 22.38 14.96 -3.31
CA VAL A 127 22.92 16.06 -4.12
C VAL A 127 22.07 16.29 -5.37
N ASP A 128 21.66 15.22 -6.05
CA ASP A 128 21.03 15.29 -7.37
C ASP A 128 19.51 15.45 -7.32
N PHE A 129 18.83 14.96 -6.28
CA PHE A 129 17.38 14.73 -6.33
C PHE A 129 16.56 16.03 -6.43
N GLY A 130 16.98 17.12 -5.78
CA GLY A 130 16.31 18.43 -5.91
C GLY A 130 16.52 19.15 -7.25
N GLN A 131 17.46 18.68 -8.08
CA GLN A 131 17.81 19.29 -9.38
C GLN A 131 17.44 18.41 -10.58
N LYS A 132 17.43 17.08 -10.38
CA LYS A 132 17.27 16.08 -11.44
C LYS A 132 15.98 15.29 -11.33
N ALA A 133 15.43 15.11 -10.13
CA ALA A 133 14.09 14.55 -10.00
C ALA A 133 13.07 15.56 -10.52
N ILE A 134 12.02 15.06 -11.13
CA ILE A 134 11.06 15.84 -11.90
C ILE A 134 9.64 15.32 -11.61
N ASN A 135 8.64 16.05 -12.09
CA ASN A 135 7.23 15.71 -11.90
C ASN A 135 6.90 14.30 -12.41
N ASP A 136 6.20 13.51 -11.59
CA ASP A 136 5.75 12.17 -11.95
C ASP A 136 4.59 12.24 -12.94
N GLN A 137 4.88 11.94 -14.20
CA GLN A 137 3.82 11.92 -15.19
C GLN A 137 2.86 10.75 -14.97
N THR A 138 1.57 11.01 -15.15
CA THR A 138 0.55 9.95 -15.11
C THR A 138 0.19 9.47 -16.52
N ARG A 139 -0.33 8.25 -16.59
CA ARG A 139 -0.78 7.61 -17.83
C ARG A 139 -2.09 6.89 -17.61
N ARG A 140 -2.99 7.01 -18.59
CA ARG A 140 -4.18 6.17 -18.70
C ARG A 140 -3.91 5.05 -19.70
N MET A 141 -3.90 3.82 -19.21
CA MET A 141 -3.74 2.61 -20.01
C MET A 141 -5.10 1.96 -20.30
N ILE A 142 -5.33 1.62 -21.56
CA ILE A 142 -6.54 0.99 -22.06
C ILE A 142 -6.16 -0.38 -22.59
N ILE A 143 -6.59 -1.44 -21.90
CA ILE A 143 -6.39 -2.82 -22.34
C ILE A 143 -7.68 -3.29 -23.04
N PRO A 144 -7.66 -3.52 -24.37
CA PRO A 144 -8.85 -3.95 -25.09
C PRO A 144 -9.39 -5.30 -24.60
N LYS A 145 -10.71 -5.47 -24.64
CA LYS A 145 -11.37 -6.77 -24.36
C LYS A 145 -11.05 -7.83 -25.42
N ASP A 146 -10.78 -7.39 -26.65
CA ASP A 146 -10.34 -8.23 -27.76
C ASP A 146 -8.82 -8.41 -27.67
N SER A 147 -8.37 -9.63 -27.43
CA SER A 147 -6.95 -9.96 -27.27
C SER A 147 -6.11 -9.71 -28.53
N ASN A 148 -6.72 -9.50 -29.69
CA ASN A 148 -6.01 -9.18 -30.93
C ASN A 148 -5.71 -7.68 -31.08
N LYS A 149 -6.26 -6.83 -30.22
CA LYS A 149 -6.01 -5.38 -30.25
C LYS A 149 -4.90 -5.01 -29.26
N ALA A 150 -3.99 -4.14 -29.71
CA ALA A 150 -2.92 -3.64 -28.88
C ALA A 150 -3.45 -2.76 -27.73
N THR A 151 -2.78 -2.84 -26.58
CA THR A 151 -2.96 -1.89 -25.48
C THR A 151 -2.65 -0.48 -25.96
N ASN A 152 -3.41 0.51 -25.47
CA ASN A 152 -3.22 1.92 -25.79
C ASN A 152 -2.91 2.74 -24.53
N TRP A 153 -2.14 3.81 -24.70
CA TRP A 153 -1.78 4.75 -23.63
C TRP A 153 -2.19 6.16 -24.01
N ILE A 154 -2.74 6.88 -23.06
CA ILE A 154 -3.18 8.27 -23.22
C ILE A 154 -2.60 9.08 -22.06
N ARG A 155 -2.07 10.27 -22.34
CA ARG A 155 -1.67 11.23 -21.32
C ARG A 155 -2.87 12.04 -20.84
N PRO A 156 -2.95 12.42 -19.56
CA PRO A 156 -3.93 13.43 -19.13
C PRO A 156 -3.85 14.68 -20.00
N LEU A 157 -4.98 15.35 -20.20
CA LEU A 157 -5.07 16.54 -21.06
C LEU A 157 -4.43 17.78 -20.44
N GLU A 158 -4.14 17.75 -19.14
CA GLU A 158 -3.52 18.87 -18.45
C GLU A 158 -2.02 18.67 -18.34
N VAL A 159 -1.40 19.81 -18.53
CA VAL A 159 0.01 20.08 -18.66
C VAL A 159 0.78 19.61 -17.42
N ASP A 160 0.21 19.78 -16.24
CA ASP A 160 0.82 19.37 -14.97
C ASP A 160 0.67 17.87 -14.68
N SER A 161 -0.21 17.13 -15.37
CA SER A 161 -0.39 15.67 -15.23
C SER A 161 -0.47 15.14 -13.79
N GLY A 162 -0.85 15.99 -12.82
CA GLY A 162 -0.82 15.69 -11.38
C GLY A 162 0.21 16.46 -10.54
N ALA A 163 1.06 17.32 -11.11
CA ALA A 163 1.90 18.29 -10.38
C ALA A 163 1.09 19.46 -9.83
N ASN A 164 1.76 20.32 -9.07
CA ASN A 164 1.29 21.66 -8.70
C ASN A 164 2.17 22.69 -9.43
N PRO A 165 1.79 23.14 -10.63
CA PRO A 165 2.63 23.98 -11.48
C PRO A 165 2.99 25.33 -10.83
N ASP A 166 2.20 25.77 -9.83
CA ASP A 166 2.44 27.01 -9.08
C ASP A 166 3.47 26.85 -7.95
N GLY A 167 3.95 25.62 -7.72
CA GLY A 167 4.88 25.27 -6.65
C GLY A 167 4.27 25.41 -5.25
N TYR A 168 5.08 25.17 -4.22
CA TYR A 168 4.64 25.26 -2.83
C TYR A 168 5.63 26.08 -1.99
N ALA A 169 5.15 26.61 -0.87
CA ALA A 169 6.01 27.31 0.08
C ALA A 169 6.96 26.31 0.76
N ILE A 170 8.27 26.50 0.58
CA ILE A 170 9.32 25.69 1.20
C ILE A 170 9.64 26.26 2.59
N THR A 171 9.75 25.39 3.60
CA THR A 171 10.20 25.77 4.94
C THR A 171 11.68 25.47 5.11
N GLU A 172 12.51 26.49 5.36
CA GLU A 172 13.95 26.31 5.63
C GLU A 172 14.20 25.45 6.89
N LEU A 173 15.21 24.58 6.86
CA LEU A 173 15.73 23.78 7.97
C LEU A 173 16.45 24.67 8.99
N LEU A 174 17.12 25.73 8.52
CA LEU A 174 17.84 26.72 9.33
C LEU A 174 17.23 28.13 9.16
N PRO A 175 16.11 28.41 9.83
CA PRO A 175 15.39 29.66 9.66
C PRO A 175 16.22 30.87 10.07
N GLY A 176 16.20 31.92 9.25
CA GLY A 176 16.85 33.21 9.54
C GLY A 176 18.26 33.36 8.99
N LEU A 177 18.78 32.35 8.29
CA LEU A 177 20.04 32.45 7.55
C LEU A 177 19.89 33.09 6.16
N GLY A 178 18.65 33.32 5.70
CA GLY A 178 18.37 33.90 4.37
C GLY A 178 18.78 32.96 3.23
N LEU A 179 18.95 31.68 3.51
CA LEU A 179 19.35 30.65 2.56
C LEU A 179 18.08 30.09 1.90
N THR A 180 17.47 30.88 1.01
CA THR A 180 16.28 30.45 0.27
C THR A 180 16.68 29.81 -1.07
N ASN A 181 16.06 28.69 -1.43
CA ASN A 181 16.21 28.05 -2.74
C ASN A 181 15.34 28.64 -3.86
N LYS A 182 14.64 29.73 -3.58
CA LYS A 182 13.52 30.24 -4.40
C LYS A 182 13.87 30.43 -5.89
N GLU A 183 15.16 30.58 -6.23
CA GLU A 183 15.63 30.78 -7.60
C GLU A 183 16.30 29.55 -8.25
N THR A 184 16.33 28.38 -7.59
CA THR A 184 17.14 27.22 -8.05
C THR A 184 16.37 25.92 -8.27
N ASN A 185 15.09 25.81 -7.91
CA ASN A 185 14.32 24.58 -8.07
C ASN A 185 12.96 24.80 -8.75
N SER A 186 12.74 24.08 -9.84
CA SER A 186 11.47 23.94 -10.56
C SER A 186 10.48 23.00 -9.83
N ALA A 187 10.41 23.10 -8.49
CA ALA A 187 9.69 22.16 -7.64
C ALA A 187 8.17 22.40 -7.66
N ASP A 188 7.53 21.91 -8.70
CA ASP A 188 6.08 21.88 -8.87
C ASP A 188 5.39 20.83 -7.97
N GLY A 189 6.15 19.97 -7.28
CA GLY A 189 5.63 19.01 -6.31
C GLY A 189 4.89 17.83 -6.97
N ALA A 190 5.39 16.63 -6.72
CA ALA A 190 5.06 15.44 -7.47
C ALA A 190 4.10 14.49 -6.71
N LEU A 191 3.34 13.68 -7.45
CA LEU A 191 2.41 12.69 -6.88
C LEU A 191 3.12 11.48 -6.25
N PHE A 192 4.42 11.28 -6.50
CA PHE A 192 5.19 10.23 -5.87
C PHE A 192 5.00 10.26 -4.36
N CYS A 193 4.65 9.11 -3.80
CA CYS A 193 4.41 8.89 -2.38
C CYS A 193 3.21 9.64 -1.77
N ALA A 194 2.29 10.12 -2.62
CA ALA A 194 0.92 10.39 -2.21
C ALA A 194 0.20 9.08 -1.90
N ASP A 195 -0.86 9.12 -1.09
CA ASP A 195 -1.84 8.02 -1.08
C ASP A 195 -3.01 8.33 -2.01
N VAL A 196 -3.67 7.29 -2.48
CA VAL A 196 -4.69 7.36 -3.52
C VAL A 196 -5.94 6.58 -3.15
N ALA A 197 -7.10 7.17 -3.40
CA ALA A 197 -8.38 6.53 -3.15
C ALA A 197 -9.43 6.95 -4.18
N MET A 198 -10.43 6.10 -4.39
CA MET A 198 -11.56 6.41 -5.27
C MET A 198 -12.66 7.12 -4.50
N LEU A 199 -13.08 8.28 -5.00
CA LEU A 199 -14.23 9.03 -4.48
C LEU A 199 -15.55 8.38 -4.89
N ALA A 200 -16.64 8.79 -4.22
CA ALA A 200 -17.98 8.24 -4.44
C ALA A 200 -18.51 8.42 -5.89
N ASP A 201 -17.98 9.36 -6.66
CA ASP A 201 -18.32 9.59 -8.07
C ASP A 201 -17.46 8.80 -9.06
N GLY A 202 -16.45 8.07 -8.57
CA GLY A 202 -15.51 7.31 -9.37
C GLY A 202 -14.27 8.08 -9.82
N SER A 203 -14.11 9.34 -9.42
CA SER A 203 -12.85 10.07 -9.57
C SER A 203 -11.77 9.53 -8.61
N ILE A 204 -10.50 9.75 -8.94
CA ILE A 204 -9.37 9.28 -8.14
C ILE A 204 -8.74 10.46 -7.43
N MET A 205 -8.76 10.46 -6.10
CA MET A 205 -8.12 11.47 -5.27
C MET A 205 -6.71 11.00 -4.89
N ALA A 206 -5.72 11.88 -5.04
CA ALA A 206 -4.38 11.73 -4.50
C ALA A 206 -4.15 12.78 -3.41
N VAL A 207 -3.57 12.39 -2.27
CA VAL A 207 -3.28 13.28 -1.15
C VAL A 207 -1.82 13.20 -0.74
N GLY A 208 -1.22 14.37 -0.52
CA GLY A 208 0.21 14.44 -0.23
C GLY A 208 1.04 14.28 -1.49
N GLY A 209 2.21 13.67 -1.33
CA GLY A 209 3.21 13.53 -2.38
C GLY A 209 4.54 14.13 -1.97
N THR A 210 5.44 14.30 -2.94
CA THR A 210 6.82 14.71 -2.65
C THR A 210 7.13 16.11 -3.15
N ALA A 211 7.78 16.85 -2.27
CA ALA A 211 8.33 18.17 -2.47
C ALA A 211 9.85 18.05 -2.56
N TYR A 212 10.46 18.37 -3.72
CA TYR A 212 11.90 18.22 -3.98
C TYR A 212 12.63 19.57 -3.87
N TYR A 213 13.58 19.72 -2.95
CA TYR A 213 14.42 20.94 -2.90
C TYR A 213 15.79 20.69 -2.27
N SER A 214 16.75 21.57 -2.58
CA SER A 214 18.14 21.45 -2.10
C SER A 214 18.55 22.69 -1.34
N GLU A 215 18.52 22.70 0.00
CA GLU A 215 18.88 23.88 0.80
C GLU A 215 20.26 24.42 0.44
N PRO A 216 20.47 25.75 0.32
CA PRO A 216 21.78 26.27 -0.04
C PRO A 216 22.78 25.88 1.06
N GLY A 217 23.84 25.19 0.69
CA GLY A 217 25.00 25.05 1.56
C GLY A 217 25.72 26.40 1.68
N SER A 218 26.27 26.71 2.86
CA SER A 218 27.30 27.76 2.92
C SER A 218 28.42 27.44 1.93
N ASN A 219 29.06 28.46 1.35
CA ASN A 219 30.16 28.36 0.38
C ASN A 219 31.36 27.47 0.80
N LEU A 220 31.34 26.83 1.97
CA LEU A 220 32.38 25.92 2.46
C LEU A 220 32.45 24.57 1.72
N ILE A 221 31.35 24.04 1.15
CA ILE A 221 31.36 22.70 0.51
C ILE A 221 30.79 22.67 -0.92
N GLY A 222 30.29 23.79 -1.45
CA GLY A 222 29.87 23.91 -2.86
C GLY A 222 28.62 23.12 -3.27
N TYR A 223 27.98 22.38 -2.35
CA TYR A 223 26.73 21.63 -2.57
C TYR A 223 25.74 21.88 -1.44
N GLY A 224 24.45 21.95 -1.78
CA GLY A 224 23.32 22.02 -0.84
C GLY A 224 22.84 20.65 -0.37
N LEU A 225 22.22 20.56 0.81
CA LEU A 225 21.59 19.33 1.31
C LEU A 225 20.19 19.20 0.69
N THR A 226 19.94 18.12 -0.04
CA THR A 226 18.59 17.83 -0.57
C THR A 226 17.66 17.35 0.55
N GLU A 227 16.54 18.04 0.72
CA GLU A 227 15.47 17.70 1.65
C GLU A 227 14.20 17.31 0.89
N LEU A 228 13.52 16.26 1.39
CA LEU A 228 12.21 15.83 0.92
C LEU A 228 11.15 16.30 1.91
N GLU A 229 10.14 16.99 1.40
CA GLU A 229 8.98 17.43 2.17
C GLU A 229 7.70 16.75 1.69
N GLY A 230 6.73 16.63 2.59
CA GLY A 230 5.39 16.16 2.27
C GLY A 230 4.52 17.28 1.76
N LEU A 231 3.85 17.07 0.63
CA LEU A 231 2.91 18.06 0.09
C LEU A 231 1.63 18.16 0.94
N LYS A 232 1.03 19.34 1.01
CA LYS A 232 -0.32 19.55 1.56
C LYS A 232 -1.43 19.32 0.53
N THR A 233 -1.06 19.35 -0.74
CA THR A 233 -2.00 19.37 -1.86
C THR A 233 -2.85 18.11 -1.90
N SER A 234 -4.12 18.29 -2.25
CA SER A 234 -4.97 17.21 -2.75
C SER A 234 -5.25 17.44 -4.22
N ARG A 235 -5.28 16.35 -5.01
CA ARG A 235 -5.56 16.41 -6.45
C ARG A 235 -6.56 15.35 -6.83
N VAL A 236 -7.42 15.64 -7.79
CA VAL A 236 -8.49 14.75 -8.22
C VAL A 236 -8.42 14.52 -9.72
N TYR A 237 -8.29 13.27 -10.12
CA TYR A 237 -8.37 12.84 -11.51
C TYR A 237 -9.79 12.42 -11.88
N ASN A 238 -10.33 13.05 -12.92
CA ASN A 238 -11.63 12.69 -13.48
C ASN A 238 -11.47 11.79 -14.72
N PRO A 239 -11.86 10.50 -14.65
CA PRO A 239 -11.70 9.57 -15.76
C PRO A 239 -12.56 9.89 -16.98
N ASN A 240 -13.65 10.64 -16.80
CA ASN A 240 -14.55 11.01 -17.90
C ASN A 240 -13.98 12.13 -18.76
N THR A 241 -13.21 13.04 -18.16
CA THR A 241 -12.59 14.18 -18.85
C THR A 241 -11.11 13.99 -19.10
N ASN A 242 -10.49 12.95 -18.52
CA ASN A 242 -9.05 12.69 -18.60
C ASN A 242 -8.21 13.88 -18.09
N ARG A 243 -8.64 14.49 -16.97
CA ARG A 243 -8.03 15.69 -16.39
C ARG A 243 -7.77 15.51 -14.90
N TRP A 244 -6.65 16.04 -14.45
CA TRP A 244 -6.39 16.32 -13.03
C TRP A 244 -6.98 17.69 -12.67
N MET A 245 -7.30 17.90 -11.40
CA MET A 245 -7.67 19.20 -10.85
C MET A 245 -7.10 19.29 -9.44
N GLN A 246 -6.56 20.45 -9.07
CA GLN A 246 -6.18 20.71 -7.69
C GLN A 246 -7.43 20.90 -6.82
N GLY A 247 -7.48 20.17 -5.71
CA GLY A 247 -8.45 20.35 -4.64
C GLY A 247 -7.93 21.31 -3.57
N ASN A 248 -8.69 21.45 -2.48
CA ASN A 248 -8.21 22.24 -1.34
C ASN A 248 -7.07 21.50 -0.61
N ASP A 249 -6.16 22.28 -0.03
CA ASP A 249 -5.00 21.74 0.68
C ASP A 249 -5.39 21.17 2.06
N MET A 250 -4.69 20.12 2.46
CA MET A 250 -4.61 19.67 3.85
C MET A 250 -3.94 20.73 4.72
N ASN A 251 -4.14 20.62 6.04
CA ASN A 251 -3.50 21.50 7.01
C ASN A 251 -2.03 21.11 7.23
N PHE A 252 -1.71 19.81 7.10
CA PHE A 252 -0.39 19.25 7.30
C PHE A 252 0.16 18.62 6.01
N GLY A 253 1.45 18.87 5.73
CA GLY A 253 2.15 18.26 4.61
C GLY A 253 2.41 16.79 4.88
N ARG A 254 2.16 15.90 3.91
CA ARG A 254 2.28 14.45 4.11
C ARG A 254 2.97 13.76 2.95
N TRP A 255 4.11 13.15 3.25
CA TRP A 255 4.79 12.15 2.43
C TRP A 255 4.53 10.76 3.03
N TYR A 256 4.09 9.77 2.22
CA TYR A 256 3.65 8.44 2.66
C TYR A 256 2.47 8.43 3.67
N PRO A 257 1.37 9.19 3.46
CA PRO A 257 0.17 9.09 4.31
C PRO A 257 -0.61 7.79 4.06
N ALA A 258 -1.64 7.52 4.87
CA ALA A 258 -2.71 6.60 4.48
C ALA A 258 -4.05 7.34 4.37
N LEU A 259 -4.82 7.07 3.32
CA LEU A 259 -6.12 7.65 2.98
C LEU A 259 -7.17 6.54 2.87
N ILE A 260 -8.30 6.69 3.56
CA ILE A 260 -9.38 5.69 3.57
C ILE A 260 -10.76 6.33 3.47
N THR A 261 -11.67 5.69 2.74
CA THR A 261 -13.07 6.11 2.64
C THR A 261 -13.84 5.71 3.89
N LEU A 262 -14.54 6.65 4.52
CA LEU A 262 -15.44 6.43 5.66
C LEU A 262 -16.86 6.04 5.22
N PRO A 263 -17.72 5.53 6.13
CA PRO A 263 -19.08 5.11 5.77
C PRO A 263 -19.95 6.22 5.18
N ASP A 264 -19.69 7.48 5.55
CA ASP A 264 -20.37 8.67 5.01
C ASP A 264 -19.70 9.23 3.74
N SER A 265 -18.73 8.50 3.17
CA SER A 265 -17.95 8.85 1.97
C SER A 265 -16.99 10.03 2.12
N LYS A 266 -16.76 10.50 3.36
CA LYS A 266 -15.62 11.37 3.65
C LYS A 266 -14.32 10.58 3.59
N MET A 267 -13.20 11.28 3.39
CA MET A 267 -11.88 10.67 3.32
C MET A 267 -11.09 10.98 4.58
N PHE A 268 -10.69 9.95 5.33
CA PHE A 268 -9.85 10.09 6.52
C PHE A 268 -8.38 9.90 6.12
N VAL A 269 -7.52 10.86 6.48
CA VAL A 269 -6.07 10.77 6.27
C VAL A 269 -5.33 10.73 7.60
N ALA A 270 -4.32 9.85 7.67
CA ALA A 270 -3.47 9.70 8.84
C ALA A 270 -2.00 9.51 8.45
N SER A 271 -1.11 9.80 9.40
CA SER A 271 0.33 9.62 9.26
C SER A 271 0.95 10.42 8.11
N GLY A 272 2.13 9.98 7.67
CA GLY A 272 3.01 10.68 6.75
C GLY A 272 4.02 11.56 7.49
N VAL A 273 4.96 12.13 6.75
CA VAL A 273 5.94 13.08 7.29
C VAL A 273 5.87 14.40 6.54
N THR A 274 6.03 15.50 7.28
CA THR A 274 6.22 16.82 6.68
C THR A 274 7.63 16.96 6.13
N LYS A 275 8.65 16.47 6.84
CA LYS A 275 10.05 16.49 6.42
C LYS A 275 10.66 15.12 6.60
N LEU A 276 11.47 14.68 5.63
CA LEU A 276 12.20 13.42 5.74
C LEU A 276 13.32 13.50 6.78
N LEU A 277 14.06 14.61 6.79
CA LEU A 277 15.00 14.95 7.85
C LEU A 277 14.22 15.65 8.96
N LYS A 278 13.94 14.91 10.02
CA LYS A 278 13.07 15.40 11.07
C LYS A 278 13.86 16.13 12.16
N PRO A 279 13.29 17.21 12.72
CA PRO A 279 13.93 17.93 13.81
C PRO A 279 14.10 17.04 15.03
N VAL A 280 15.23 17.25 15.72
CA VAL A 280 15.53 16.71 17.03
C VAL A 280 15.35 17.82 18.04
N TYR A 281 14.59 17.57 19.10
CA TYR A 281 14.31 18.51 20.17
C TYR A 281 15.01 18.03 21.45
N PRO A 282 16.24 18.49 21.75
CA PRO A 282 16.97 18.03 22.94
C PRO A 282 16.23 18.26 24.26
N GLN A 283 15.38 19.29 24.32
CA GLN A 283 14.59 19.67 25.49
C GLN A 283 13.23 18.97 25.56
N ALA A 284 12.80 18.33 24.46
CA ALA A 284 11.60 17.51 24.38
C ALA A 284 11.89 16.29 23.48
N PRO A 285 12.81 15.38 23.88
CA PRO A 285 13.28 14.30 23.01
C PRO A 285 12.13 13.46 22.46
N GLU A 286 11.07 13.26 23.24
CA GLU A 286 9.85 12.53 22.85
C GLU A 286 9.13 13.12 21.65
N GLN A 287 9.35 14.39 21.32
CA GLN A 287 8.78 15.07 20.15
C GLN A 287 9.67 14.93 18.90
N SER A 288 10.89 14.43 19.06
CA SER A 288 11.86 14.29 17.99
C SER A 288 11.44 13.22 17.00
N GLY A 289 11.58 13.53 15.71
CA GLY A 289 11.46 12.55 14.64
C GLY A 289 10.10 11.88 14.45
N ARG A 290 9.03 12.46 15.02
CA ARG A 290 7.65 11.97 14.89
C ARG A 290 7.09 12.13 13.48
N ASN A 291 6.22 11.20 13.10
CA ASN A 291 5.33 11.35 11.95
C ASN A 291 4.19 12.33 12.31
N VAL A 292 3.44 12.80 11.31
CA VAL A 292 2.27 13.65 11.52
C VAL A 292 1.21 12.86 12.28
N VAL A 293 1.01 13.20 13.55
CA VAL A 293 0.05 12.51 14.43
C VAL A 293 -1.37 13.03 14.28
N GLN A 294 -1.52 14.27 13.80
CA GLN A 294 -2.80 14.87 13.50
C GLN A 294 -3.45 14.12 12.33
N THR A 295 -4.71 13.77 12.52
CA THR A 295 -5.55 13.20 11.47
C THR A 295 -6.48 14.27 10.93
N GLU A 296 -6.85 14.14 9.66
CA GLU A 296 -7.75 15.08 9.00
C GLU A 296 -8.82 14.32 8.24
N THR A 297 -9.96 14.97 8.04
CA THR A 297 -11.08 14.43 7.28
C THR A 297 -11.42 15.40 6.15
N PHE A 298 -11.44 14.90 4.92
CA PHE A 298 -11.92 15.60 3.74
C PHE A 298 -13.40 15.29 3.50
N ASP A 299 -14.19 16.33 3.26
CA ASP A 299 -15.58 16.21 2.85
C ASP A 299 -15.71 16.50 1.34
N PRO A 300 -15.92 15.47 0.48
CA PRO A 300 -16.05 15.66 -0.96
C PRO A 300 -17.24 16.53 -1.39
N ALA A 301 -18.28 16.66 -0.56
CA ALA A 301 -19.44 17.49 -0.89
C ALA A 301 -19.14 18.99 -0.78
N THR A 302 -18.22 19.37 0.12
CA THR A 302 -17.82 20.77 0.35
C THR A 302 -16.41 21.09 -0.14
N GLY A 303 -15.62 20.06 -0.45
CA GLY A 303 -14.19 20.18 -0.76
C GLY A 303 -13.33 20.52 0.46
N LYS A 304 -13.84 20.45 1.69
CA LYS A 304 -13.14 20.98 2.87
C LYS A 304 -12.32 19.90 3.61
N TRP A 305 -11.08 20.23 3.96
CA TRP A 305 -10.29 19.51 4.96
C TRP A 305 -10.53 20.04 6.37
N THR A 306 -10.75 19.14 7.32
CA THR A 306 -10.94 19.47 8.75
C THR A 306 -9.95 18.68 9.60
N VAL A 307 -9.19 19.38 10.45
CA VAL A 307 -8.37 18.73 11.48
C VAL A 307 -9.28 18.11 12.52
N ASN A 308 -9.11 16.81 12.77
CA ASN A 308 -9.92 16.10 13.76
C ASN A 308 -9.49 16.49 15.19
N ALA A 309 -10.33 16.17 16.18
CA ALA A 309 -10.06 16.45 17.59
C ALA A 309 -8.72 15.86 18.06
N GLN A 310 -8.16 16.41 19.15
CA GLN A 310 -6.89 15.95 19.71
C GLN A 310 -6.91 14.46 20.09
N THR A 311 -8.07 13.92 20.46
CA THR A 311 -8.28 12.49 20.76
C THR A 311 -8.13 11.58 19.54
N ALA A 312 -8.17 12.15 18.33
CA ALA A 312 -7.94 11.44 17.07
C ALA A 312 -6.46 11.36 16.68
N GLN A 313 -5.57 11.99 17.46
CA GLN A 313 -4.15 11.96 17.20
C GLN A 313 -3.57 10.60 17.57
N ARG A 314 -2.75 10.03 16.68
CA ARG A 314 -2.04 8.77 16.96
C ARG A 314 -0.71 8.74 16.23
N SER A 315 0.30 8.20 16.90
CA SER A 315 1.54 7.86 16.21
C SER A 315 1.38 6.58 15.41
N LEU A 316 1.63 6.69 14.11
CA LEU A 316 1.51 5.61 13.14
C LEU A 316 2.76 5.57 12.25
N PRO A 317 3.16 4.41 11.72
CA PRO A 317 4.22 4.30 10.73
C PRO A 317 3.81 4.98 9.41
N LEU A 318 4.73 5.08 8.45
CA LEU A 318 4.42 5.52 7.09
C LEU A 318 3.55 4.47 6.38
N TYR A 319 2.63 4.90 5.49
CA TYR A 319 1.62 4.04 4.87
C TYR A 319 1.05 2.98 5.84
N PRO A 320 0.50 3.40 7.00
CA PRO A 320 -0.05 2.46 7.96
C PRO A 320 -1.15 1.65 7.29
N ARG A 321 -1.19 0.33 7.51
CA ARG A 321 -2.22 -0.51 6.89
C ARG A 321 -3.54 -0.31 7.62
N LEU A 322 -4.37 0.56 7.05
CA LEU A 322 -5.69 0.92 7.54
C LEU A 322 -6.76 0.15 6.79
N HIS A 323 -7.85 -0.20 7.48
CA HIS A 323 -8.98 -0.94 6.93
C HIS A 323 -10.29 -0.49 7.57
N LEU A 324 -11.37 -0.34 6.79
CA LEU A 324 -12.68 0.04 7.34
C LEU A 324 -13.46 -1.19 7.82
N LEU A 325 -13.80 -1.26 9.11
CA LEU A 325 -14.54 -2.36 9.74
C LEU A 325 -16.06 -2.28 9.45
N PRO A 326 -16.81 -3.38 9.62
CA PRO A 326 -18.26 -3.41 9.38
C PRO A 326 -19.10 -2.45 10.24
N ASN A 327 -18.60 -2.03 11.41
CA ASN A 327 -19.23 -1.01 12.26
C ASN A 327 -18.87 0.43 11.87
N GLY A 328 -17.96 0.63 10.90
CA GLY A 328 -17.51 1.95 10.46
C GLY A 328 -16.24 2.47 11.15
N HIS A 329 -15.63 1.69 12.05
CA HIS A 329 -14.35 2.05 12.64
C HIS A 329 -13.20 1.81 11.66
N VAL A 330 -12.11 2.57 11.77
CA VAL A 330 -10.88 2.35 11.00
C VAL A 330 -9.92 1.51 11.82
N TYR A 331 -9.62 0.30 11.35
CA TYR A 331 -8.68 -0.63 11.96
C TYR A 331 -7.26 -0.40 11.44
N TYR A 332 -6.30 -0.29 12.35
CA TYR A 332 -4.87 -0.33 12.10
C TYR A 332 -4.31 -1.69 12.53
N ASN A 333 -3.74 -2.45 11.61
CA ASN A 333 -3.30 -3.83 11.86
C ASN A 333 -1.85 -3.98 12.38
N ALA A 334 -1.25 -2.87 12.81
CA ALA A 334 0.16 -2.79 13.20
C ALA A 334 1.20 -2.97 12.07
N GLY A 335 0.78 -2.87 10.81
CA GLY A 335 1.65 -2.88 9.63
C GLY A 335 1.91 -1.48 9.08
N GLY A 336 3.08 -1.29 8.48
CA GLY A 336 3.44 -0.04 7.80
C GLY A 336 4.88 -0.06 7.31
N GLN A 337 5.44 1.12 7.13
CA GLN A 337 6.81 1.33 6.65
C GLN A 337 7.57 2.27 7.59
N ALA A 338 8.88 2.05 7.71
CA ALA A 338 9.80 2.95 8.36
C ALA A 338 10.89 3.33 7.35
N PHE A 339 11.03 4.62 7.09
CA PHE A 339 12.09 5.16 6.26
C PHE A 339 13.26 5.56 7.17
N ASN A 340 14.49 5.17 6.82
CA ASN A 340 15.78 5.36 7.55
C ASN A 340 16.29 4.14 8.37
N PRO A 341 17.58 3.74 8.24
CA PRO A 341 18.21 2.67 9.01
C PRO A 341 18.25 2.87 10.53
N PHE A 342 18.21 4.10 11.04
CA PHE A 342 18.45 4.38 12.47
C PHE A 342 17.19 4.45 13.35
N GLY A 343 15.99 4.31 12.77
CA GLY A 343 14.75 4.65 13.47
C GLY A 343 14.66 6.17 13.70
N GLN A 344 13.44 6.71 13.72
CA GLN A 344 13.27 8.17 13.73
C GLN A 344 12.50 8.68 14.95
N SER A 345 11.57 7.92 15.53
CA SER A 345 10.72 8.43 16.61
C SER A 345 10.74 7.58 17.88
N TYR A 346 10.58 8.26 19.02
CA TYR A 346 10.42 7.62 20.33
C TYR A 346 9.15 6.79 20.45
N ASP A 347 8.15 7.04 19.61
CA ASP A 347 6.84 6.38 19.62
C ASP A 347 6.75 5.17 18.67
N GLN A 348 7.85 4.79 18.01
CA GLN A 348 7.93 3.56 17.20
C GLN A 348 7.51 2.27 17.93
N PRO A 349 7.80 2.06 19.22
CA PRO A 349 7.30 0.90 19.95
C PRO A 349 5.76 0.78 19.93
N LEU A 350 5.05 1.91 19.79
CA LEU A 350 3.59 1.94 19.73
C LEU A 350 3.03 1.43 18.39
N TRP A 351 3.86 1.38 17.34
CA TRP A 351 3.41 0.98 16.00
C TRP A 351 3.06 -0.51 15.90
N ASN A 352 3.53 -1.35 16.82
CA ASN A 352 3.14 -2.77 16.88
C ASN A 352 1.81 -3.04 17.60
N ILE A 353 1.12 -1.97 18.03
CA ILE A 353 -0.19 -2.06 18.68
C ILE A 353 -1.29 -1.92 17.64
N SER A 354 -2.01 -3.02 17.39
CA SER A 354 -3.26 -3.04 16.64
C SER A 354 -4.29 -2.16 17.36
N ALA A 355 -5.02 -1.34 16.61
CA ALA A 355 -5.96 -0.37 17.18
C ALA A 355 -7.13 -0.06 16.25
N THR A 356 -8.19 0.51 16.80
CA THR A 356 -9.35 1.00 16.04
C THR A 356 -9.61 2.46 16.33
N TYR A 357 -9.89 3.23 15.29
CA TYR A 357 -10.37 4.60 15.37
C TYR A 357 -11.88 4.63 15.14
N ASN A 358 -12.62 5.26 16.05
CA ASN A 358 -14.04 5.54 15.89
C ASN A 358 -14.23 6.95 15.31
N PRO A 359 -14.72 7.10 14.07
CA PRO A 359 -14.92 8.41 13.45
C PRO A 359 -16.00 9.28 14.13
N ALA A 360 -16.97 8.67 14.81
CA ALA A 360 -18.05 9.39 15.47
C ALA A 360 -17.58 10.08 16.75
N THR A 361 -16.79 9.39 17.56
CA THR A 361 -16.21 9.93 18.80
C THR A 361 -14.84 10.59 18.58
N GLN A 362 -14.23 10.35 17.41
CA GLN A 362 -12.88 10.78 17.08
C GLN A 362 -11.83 10.28 18.09
N THR A 363 -11.90 9.00 18.47
CA THR A 363 -11.01 8.39 19.46
C THR A 363 -10.39 7.09 18.97
N TRP A 364 -9.15 6.82 19.39
CA TRP A 364 -8.48 5.53 19.19
C TRP A 364 -8.63 4.60 20.41
N SER A 365 -8.76 3.30 20.15
CA SER A 365 -8.76 2.24 21.16
C SER A 365 -7.72 1.18 20.78
N ASP A 366 -6.84 0.80 21.70
CA ASP A 366 -5.88 -0.28 21.47
C ASP A 366 -6.56 -1.63 21.64
N LEU A 367 -6.25 -2.56 20.74
CA LEU A 367 -6.81 -3.92 20.78
C LEU A 367 -5.81 -4.92 21.36
N ALA A 368 -4.62 -5.00 20.78
CA ALA A 368 -3.60 -5.99 21.11
C ALA A 368 -2.26 -5.66 20.46
N TYR A 369 -1.20 -6.37 20.84
CA TYR A 369 -0.01 -6.49 20.01
C TYR A 369 -0.29 -7.41 18.81
N ALA A 370 0.06 -6.97 17.61
CA ALA A 370 -0.10 -7.80 16.41
C ALA A 370 0.70 -9.10 16.51
N GLY A 371 0.11 -10.23 16.10
CA GLY A 371 0.69 -11.56 16.23
C GLY A 371 0.48 -12.24 17.60
N PHE A 372 -0.02 -11.51 18.61
CA PHE A 372 -0.39 -12.10 19.90
C PHE A 372 -1.89 -12.43 19.97
N PRO A 373 -2.27 -13.60 20.53
CA PRO A 373 -3.65 -14.06 20.56
C PRO A 373 -4.51 -13.45 21.70
N LEU A 374 -3.98 -12.49 22.47
CA LEU A 374 -4.66 -11.92 23.64
C LEU A 374 -5.03 -10.45 23.41
N LYS A 375 -6.32 -10.12 23.63
CA LYS A 375 -6.83 -8.74 23.67
C LYS A 375 -6.45 -8.08 25.00
N PHE A 376 -6.10 -6.79 24.98
CA PHE A 376 -5.68 -6.10 26.21
C PHE A 376 -6.80 -5.99 27.26
N SER A 377 -8.06 -5.90 26.83
CA SER A 377 -9.21 -5.89 27.74
C SER A 377 -9.32 -7.17 28.57
N ASP A 378 -8.93 -8.32 28.02
CA ASP A 378 -8.97 -9.60 28.72
C ASP A 378 -7.89 -9.68 29.81
N ALA A 379 -6.89 -8.80 29.73
CA ALA A 379 -5.87 -8.57 30.74
C ALA A 379 -6.17 -7.36 31.66
N GLY A 380 -7.35 -6.74 31.56
CA GLY A 380 -7.73 -5.56 32.35
C GLY A 380 -6.99 -4.27 31.97
N LEU A 381 -6.36 -4.23 30.80
CA LEU A 381 -5.60 -3.08 30.29
C LEU A 381 -6.42 -2.38 29.21
N GLU A 382 -7.31 -1.46 29.60
CA GLU A 382 -8.20 -0.79 28.65
C GLU A 382 -7.49 0.20 27.70
N SER A 383 -6.28 0.66 28.04
CA SER A 383 -5.38 1.29 27.06
C SER A 383 -3.92 1.31 27.54
N LEU A 384 -3.07 0.51 26.89
CA LEU A 384 -1.62 0.57 27.12
C LEU A 384 -1.03 1.87 26.57
N THR A 385 -1.55 2.41 25.46
CA THR A 385 -1.05 3.69 24.92
C THR A 385 -1.33 4.88 25.83
N GLN A 386 -2.42 4.95 26.60
CA GLN A 386 -2.61 6.09 27.53
C GLN A 386 -1.68 6.02 28.74
N ILE A 387 -1.26 4.80 29.12
CA ILE A 387 -0.27 4.54 30.18
C ILE A 387 1.16 4.76 29.67
N LEU A 388 1.42 4.45 28.40
CA LEU A 388 2.72 4.57 27.72
C LEU A 388 2.91 5.91 26.98
N ASN A 389 1.88 6.75 26.87
CA ASN A 389 1.99 8.07 26.24
C ASN A 389 2.68 9.02 27.23
N PRO A 390 3.90 9.49 26.93
CA PRO A 390 4.64 10.39 27.83
C PRO A 390 3.93 11.72 28.07
N LEU A 391 2.88 12.05 27.29
CA LEU A 391 2.13 13.29 27.38
C LEU A 391 0.96 13.25 28.39
N THR A 392 0.56 12.09 28.92
CA THR A 392 -0.64 11.98 29.78
C THR A 392 -0.45 11.15 31.06
N ALA A 393 0.66 10.45 31.24
CA ALA A 393 0.88 9.58 32.40
C ALA A 393 1.55 10.33 33.58
N PRO A 394 1.04 10.19 34.82
CA PRO A 394 1.75 10.68 36.01
C PRO A 394 3.11 10.01 36.15
N ASN A 395 4.16 10.78 36.48
CA ASN A 395 5.55 10.33 36.61
C ASN A 395 5.76 9.02 37.41
N ALA A 396 4.85 8.67 38.31
CA ALA A 396 4.88 7.44 39.09
C ALA A 396 4.50 6.18 38.28
N ALA A 397 3.54 6.27 37.35
CA ALA A 397 3.12 5.16 36.50
C ALA A 397 4.18 4.85 35.43
N MET A 398 4.79 5.89 34.87
CA MET A 398 5.98 5.79 34.03
C MET A 398 7.10 5.12 34.84
N SER A 399 7.49 5.66 36.00
CA SER A 399 8.56 5.08 36.85
C SER A 399 8.32 3.61 37.23
N ALA A 400 7.09 3.21 37.50
CA ALA A 400 6.73 1.82 37.81
C ALA A 400 6.81 0.90 36.57
N LEU A 401 6.30 1.34 35.41
CA LEU A 401 6.35 0.56 34.17
C LEU A 401 7.76 0.52 33.58
N THR A 402 8.48 1.64 33.62
CA THR A 402 9.91 1.74 33.31
C THR A 402 10.74 0.91 34.28
N LYS A 403 10.40 0.84 35.58
CA LYS A 403 11.02 -0.13 36.49
C LYS A 403 10.68 -1.56 36.10
N THR A 404 9.45 -1.91 35.75
CA THR A 404 9.12 -3.30 35.38
C THR A 404 9.77 -3.71 34.05
N LEU A 405 9.88 -2.81 33.08
CA LEU A 405 10.51 -3.03 31.78
C LEU A 405 12.05 -2.88 31.79
N MET A 406 12.63 -2.09 32.72
CA MET A 406 14.09 -1.87 32.83
C MET A 406 14.76 -2.60 34.01
N SER A 407 14.03 -3.03 35.06
CA SER A 407 14.60 -3.78 36.20
C SER A 407 14.76 -5.28 35.92
N ALA A 408 14.20 -5.77 34.82
CA ALA A 408 14.80 -6.87 34.09
C ALA A 408 15.63 -6.24 32.97
N PRO A 409 16.95 -6.12 33.13
CA PRO A 409 17.78 -5.99 31.95
C PRO A 409 17.42 -7.19 31.07
N MET A 410 16.85 -6.99 29.89
CA MET A 410 16.71 -8.04 28.88
C MET A 410 18.10 -8.34 28.32
N LYS A 411 18.99 -8.79 29.21
CA LYS A 411 20.38 -9.17 28.97
C LYS A 411 20.49 -10.62 28.52
N SER A 412 19.38 -11.36 28.48
CA SER A 412 19.40 -12.74 28.03
C SER A 412 18.02 -13.28 27.60
N PRO A 413 17.98 -14.25 26.67
CA PRO A 413 16.76 -14.95 26.23
C PRO A 413 15.92 -15.52 27.39
N GLN A 414 16.54 -15.84 28.52
CA GLN A 414 15.87 -16.41 29.70
C GLN A 414 14.91 -15.41 30.38
N ALA A 415 15.12 -14.10 30.28
CA ALA A 415 14.22 -13.10 30.87
C ALA A 415 12.91 -12.94 30.08
N LEU A 416 13.01 -12.97 28.75
CA LEU A 416 11.86 -13.00 27.83
C LEU A 416 11.14 -14.35 27.93
N GLN A 417 11.88 -15.47 28.03
CA GLN A 417 11.33 -16.79 28.33
C GLN A 417 10.57 -16.81 29.66
N LYS A 418 11.05 -16.09 30.69
CA LYS A 418 10.40 -16.01 31.99
C LYS A 418 9.10 -15.22 31.93
N LEU A 419 9.07 -14.09 31.21
CA LEU A 419 7.83 -13.33 30.96
C LEU A 419 6.82 -14.16 30.15
N LEU A 420 7.28 -14.85 29.09
CA LEU A 420 6.46 -15.68 28.23
C LEU A 420 5.99 -16.99 28.90
N SER A 421 6.79 -17.58 29.79
CA SER A 421 6.42 -18.77 30.58
C SER A 421 5.44 -18.44 31.70
N THR A 422 5.36 -17.17 32.12
CA THR A 422 4.39 -16.70 33.10
C THR A 422 3.03 -16.41 32.44
N VAL A 423 3.01 -16.18 31.12
CA VAL A 423 1.80 -15.83 30.34
C VAL A 423 1.27 -17.01 29.50
N THR A 424 2.07 -18.05 29.25
CA THR A 424 1.66 -19.19 28.42
C THR A 424 1.91 -20.53 29.12
N THR A 425 0.85 -21.32 29.28
CA THR A 425 0.92 -22.72 29.70
C THR A 425 1.47 -23.58 28.55
N GLY A 426 2.80 -23.73 28.49
CA GLY A 426 3.45 -24.79 27.73
C GLY A 426 4.07 -24.40 26.38
N ASN A 427 5.34 -24.78 26.22
CA ASN A 427 6.21 -24.75 25.03
C ASN A 427 6.77 -23.37 24.56
N PRO A 428 7.94 -22.95 25.09
CA PRO A 428 8.60 -21.69 24.75
C PRO A 428 9.07 -21.54 23.30
N GLU A 429 9.38 -22.62 22.57
CA GLU A 429 9.85 -22.55 21.18
C GLU A 429 8.71 -22.18 20.20
N GLN A 430 7.52 -22.74 20.40
CA GLN A 430 6.32 -22.29 19.68
C GLN A 430 5.94 -20.86 20.06
N THR A 431 6.19 -20.45 21.30
CA THR A 431 5.89 -19.08 21.75
C THR A 431 6.87 -18.06 21.18
N LEU A 432 8.16 -18.38 21.04
CA LEU A 432 9.13 -17.52 20.35
C LEU A 432 8.80 -17.38 18.85
N GLN A 433 8.25 -18.44 18.23
CA GLN A 433 7.70 -18.39 16.86
C GLN A 433 6.39 -17.58 16.77
N LYS A 434 5.59 -17.52 17.85
CA LYS A 434 4.39 -16.65 17.97
C LYS A 434 4.72 -15.19 18.28
N VAL A 435 5.93 -14.87 18.72
CA VAL A 435 6.44 -13.49 18.86
C VAL A 435 6.82 -12.87 17.50
N VAL A 436 6.74 -13.65 16.41
CA VAL A 436 6.98 -13.20 15.03
C VAL A 436 5.74 -12.52 14.45
N GLY A 437 5.41 -11.33 14.95
CA GLY A 437 4.66 -10.34 14.17
C GLY A 437 5.46 -9.96 12.91
N ALA A 438 4.83 -9.41 11.87
CA ALA A 438 5.64 -8.75 10.85
C ALA A 438 6.07 -7.39 11.42
N GLY A 439 7.37 -7.09 11.47
CA GLY A 439 7.85 -5.81 12.01
C GLY A 439 7.34 -4.63 11.18
N MET A 440 7.04 -3.49 11.82
CA MET A 440 6.52 -2.27 11.18
C MET A 440 7.49 -1.59 10.21
N ARG A 441 8.77 -1.95 10.22
CA ARG A 441 9.71 -1.60 9.14
C ARG A 441 9.48 -2.41 7.85
N GLY A 442 8.82 -3.54 7.99
CA GLY A 442 8.81 -4.63 7.03
C GLY A 442 7.93 -4.44 5.81
N SER A 443 7.13 -3.39 5.68
CA SER A 443 6.37 -3.18 4.45
C SER A 443 5.59 -4.43 4.01
N THR A 444 4.88 -5.04 4.96
CA THR A 444 3.95 -6.12 4.64
C THR A 444 2.83 -5.59 3.76
N PHE A 445 2.27 -6.46 2.93
CA PHE A 445 0.92 -6.22 2.44
C PHE A 445 -0.08 -6.68 3.50
N SER A 446 -1.30 -6.14 3.43
CA SER A 446 -2.42 -6.52 4.30
C SER A 446 -3.68 -6.57 3.46
N ILE A 447 -4.33 -7.73 3.40
CA ILE A 447 -5.54 -7.97 2.62
C ILE A 447 -6.70 -8.27 3.56
N MET A 448 -7.73 -7.43 3.53
CA MET A 448 -9.04 -7.74 4.10
C MET A 448 -9.64 -8.93 3.33
N MET A 449 -9.81 -10.03 4.04
CA MET A 449 -10.50 -11.22 3.54
C MET A 449 -11.99 -10.90 3.29
N PRO A 450 -12.67 -11.63 2.39
CA PRO A 450 -14.05 -11.33 2.02
C PRO A 450 -14.97 -11.22 3.23
N LEU A 451 -15.69 -10.09 3.35
CA LEU A 451 -16.71 -9.87 4.36
C LEU A 451 -17.88 -10.80 4.08
N ARG A 452 -18.33 -11.52 5.12
CA ARG A 452 -19.46 -12.45 5.05
C ARG A 452 -20.50 -12.09 6.11
N PRO A 453 -21.79 -12.22 5.80
CA PRO A 453 -22.82 -12.01 6.80
C PRO A 453 -22.93 -13.22 7.72
N ASN A 454 -23.39 -12.98 8.95
CA ASN A 454 -23.84 -14.03 9.87
C ASN A 454 -25.18 -14.63 9.43
N ALA A 455 -25.73 -15.54 10.24
CA ALA A 455 -27.02 -16.18 9.96
C ALA A 455 -28.21 -15.19 9.86
N GLN A 456 -28.10 -14.01 10.48
CA GLN A 456 -29.08 -12.93 10.44
C GLN A 456 -28.86 -11.96 9.26
N GLY A 457 -27.88 -12.22 8.39
CA GLY A 457 -27.58 -11.37 7.25
C GLY A 457 -26.71 -10.15 7.57
N GLN A 458 -26.21 -10.02 8.80
CA GLN A 458 -25.41 -8.88 9.25
C GLN A 458 -23.91 -9.17 9.12
N TYR A 459 -23.15 -8.18 8.64
CA TYR A 459 -21.70 -8.25 8.60
C TYR A 459 -21.14 -7.70 9.90
N LYS A 460 -20.51 -8.56 10.69
CA LYS A 460 -20.02 -8.26 12.04
C LYS A 460 -18.57 -8.70 12.29
N GLU A 461 -17.91 -9.24 11.27
CA GLU A 461 -16.57 -9.79 11.38
C GLU A 461 -15.75 -9.40 10.15
N ALA A 462 -14.49 -9.04 10.37
CA ALA A 462 -13.51 -8.82 9.32
C ALA A 462 -12.19 -9.50 9.70
N SER A 463 -11.55 -10.13 8.72
CA SER A 463 -10.25 -10.79 8.89
C SER A 463 -9.24 -10.23 7.91
N PHE A 464 -7.96 -10.21 8.31
CA PHE A 464 -6.89 -9.53 7.59
C PHE A 464 -5.67 -10.44 7.43
N LEU A 465 -5.40 -10.90 6.21
CA LEU A 465 -4.17 -11.63 5.91
C LEU A 465 -3.01 -10.65 5.78
N THR A 466 -2.02 -10.76 6.66
CA THR A 466 -0.77 -10.00 6.61
C THR A 466 0.39 -10.96 6.39
N ALA A 467 1.23 -10.72 5.37
CA ALA A 467 2.34 -11.61 5.06
C ALA A 467 3.62 -10.88 4.65
N GLY A 468 4.74 -11.56 4.88
CA GLY A 468 6.07 -11.09 4.55
C GLY A 468 6.61 -10.05 5.53
N GLY A 469 7.44 -9.17 5.00
CA GLY A 469 8.08 -8.09 5.71
C GLY A 469 9.36 -8.49 6.42
N VAL A 470 9.67 -7.92 7.58
CA VAL A 470 10.94 -8.15 8.31
C VAL A 470 10.71 -8.69 9.71
N LEU A 471 11.73 -9.37 10.24
CA LEU A 471 11.71 -9.94 11.59
C LEU A 471 11.48 -8.83 12.63
N PRO A 472 10.51 -8.99 13.55
CA PRO A 472 10.24 -7.99 14.57
C PRO A 472 11.26 -8.17 15.71
N LEU A 473 12.13 -7.19 15.94
CA LEU A 473 13.08 -7.21 17.06
C LEU A 473 12.53 -6.40 18.25
N VAL A 474 11.31 -6.78 18.71
CA VAL A 474 10.45 -6.00 19.65
C VAL A 474 11.08 -5.71 21.02
N GLY A 475 12.28 -6.22 21.33
CA GLY A 475 12.98 -5.94 22.58
C GLY A 475 14.44 -5.49 22.45
N LEU A 476 14.99 -5.38 21.24
CA LEU A 476 16.43 -5.15 21.05
C LEU A 476 16.76 -3.96 20.15
N THR A 477 15.95 -3.69 19.11
CA THR A 477 16.11 -2.53 18.23
C THR A 477 14.78 -2.16 17.56
N SER A 478 14.14 -1.08 18.03
CA SER A 478 13.24 -0.31 17.16
C SER A 478 14.10 0.32 16.06
N PRO A 479 13.73 0.28 14.76
CA PRO A 479 12.40 0.06 14.17
C PRO A 479 12.07 -1.38 13.69
N GLY A 480 12.77 -2.42 14.13
CA GLY A 480 12.64 -3.80 13.62
C GLY A 480 13.87 -4.27 12.85
N GLY A 481 13.95 -5.57 12.55
CA GLY A 481 15.11 -6.18 11.92
C GLY A 481 15.29 -5.81 10.44
N TYR A 482 16.43 -6.25 9.87
CA TYR A 482 16.80 -6.07 8.46
C TYR A 482 16.56 -7.33 7.61
N VAL A 483 16.13 -8.41 8.26
CA VAL A 483 16.00 -9.74 7.68
C VAL A 483 14.55 -9.93 7.24
N ALA A 484 14.33 -10.14 5.95
CA ALA A 484 12.99 -10.43 5.46
C ALA A 484 12.50 -11.78 6.00
N VAL A 485 11.20 -11.88 6.26
CA VAL A 485 10.55 -13.07 6.80
C VAL A 485 9.53 -13.63 5.82
N ALA A 486 9.23 -14.92 6.00
CA ALA A 486 8.20 -15.63 5.26
C ALA A 486 6.89 -15.77 6.06
N SER A 487 6.84 -15.22 7.27
CA SER A 487 5.68 -15.36 8.15
C SER A 487 4.43 -14.73 7.55
N SER A 488 3.29 -15.34 7.86
CA SER A 488 2.00 -14.72 7.60
C SER A 488 1.02 -15.04 8.73
N ARG A 489 0.05 -14.16 8.90
CA ARG A 489 -0.96 -14.24 9.97
C ARG A 489 -2.30 -13.74 9.48
N ILE A 490 -3.35 -14.15 10.16
CA ILE A 490 -4.69 -13.59 10.05
C ILE A 490 -5.06 -12.93 11.37
N ASP A 491 -5.36 -11.64 11.32
CA ASP A 491 -5.99 -10.91 12.42
C ASP A 491 -7.50 -10.83 12.16
N THR A 492 -8.33 -11.15 13.14
CA THR A 492 -9.80 -11.12 13.04
C THR A 492 -10.38 -10.19 14.08
N VAL A 493 -11.26 -9.28 13.65
CA VAL A 493 -11.95 -8.30 14.50
C VAL A 493 -13.46 -8.55 14.39
N LYS A 494 -14.13 -8.71 15.54
CA LYS A 494 -15.60 -8.80 15.59
C LYS A 494 -16.20 -7.56 16.23
N THR A 495 -17.34 -7.16 15.68
CA THR A 495 -18.05 -5.94 16.04
C THR A 495 -19.49 -6.23 16.42
N ASP A 496 -20.03 -5.53 17.41
CA ASP A 496 -21.47 -5.53 17.71
C ASP A 496 -21.96 -4.11 18.03
N GLY A 497 -22.84 -3.60 17.17
CA GLY A 497 -23.17 -2.18 17.14
C GLY A 497 -21.90 -1.35 16.93
N ASP A 498 -21.65 -0.38 17.80
CA ASP A 498 -20.44 0.44 17.78
C ASP A 498 -19.22 -0.25 18.42
N ASN A 499 -19.39 -1.35 19.15
CA ASN A 499 -18.33 -1.93 19.97
C ASN A 499 -17.45 -2.94 19.23
N ILE A 500 -16.16 -2.98 19.59
CA ILE A 500 -15.26 -4.09 19.24
C ILE A 500 -15.35 -5.17 20.32
N VAL A 501 -16.05 -6.26 20.03
CA VAL A 501 -16.34 -7.31 21.02
C VAL A 501 -15.23 -8.36 21.10
N ASP A 502 -14.49 -8.59 20.02
CA ASP A 502 -13.46 -9.64 19.96
C ASP A 502 -12.30 -9.25 19.03
N TYR A 503 -11.09 -9.71 19.36
CA TYR A 503 -9.88 -9.61 18.55
C TYR A 503 -9.09 -10.91 18.67
N GLN A 504 -8.72 -11.50 17.54
CA GLN A 504 -7.93 -12.73 17.49
C GLN A 504 -6.80 -12.58 16.47
N SER A 505 -5.62 -13.13 16.78
CA SER A 505 -4.50 -13.19 15.86
C SER A 505 -3.98 -14.62 15.76
N GLU A 506 -3.86 -15.13 14.53
CA GLU A 506 -3.45 -16.50 14.24
C GLU A 506 -2.33 -16.52 13.20
N VAL A 507 -1.23 -17.21 13.49
CA VAL A 507 -0.17 -17.50 12.51
C VAL A 507 -0.66 -18.58 11.53
N THR A 508 -0.45 -18.36 10.24
CA THR A 508 -0.80 -19.30 9.17
C THR A 508 0.45 -19.98 8.60
N GLY A 509 0.31 -20.74 7.50
CA GLY A 509 1.46 -21.24 6.76
C GLY A 509 2.40 -20.11 6.33
N SER A 510 3.69 -20.39 6.22
CA SER A 510 4.67 -19.41 5.74
C SER A 510 4.70 -19.36 4.21
N LEU A 511 5.08 -18.21 3.67
CA LEU A 511 5.51 -18.08 2.28
C LEU A 511 6.65 -19.06 1.98
N ASN A 512 6.75 -19.51 0.74
CA ASN A 512 7.82 -20.38 0.28
C ASN A 512 9.13 -19.61 0.07
N GLU A 513 9.01 -18.31 -0.22
CA GLU A 513 10.10 -17.34 -0.37
C GLU A 513 9.88 -16.16 0.59
N THR A 514 10.93 -15.69 1.26
CA THR A 514 10.86 -14.45 2.04
C THR A 514 10.57 -13.28 1.09
N ARG A 515 9.66 -12.39 1.51
CA ARG A 515 9.23 -11.24 0.70
C ARG A 515 9.15 -9.98 1.53
N TRP A 516 9.98 -9.03 1.15
CA TRP A 516 9.85 -7.61 1.48
C TRP A 516 9.24 -6.90 0.26
N TYR A 517 8.31 -5.97 0.46
CA TYR A 517 7.59 -5.32 -0.64
C TYR A 517 6.84 -6.25 -1.64
N GLY A 518 6.30 -7.38 -1.16
CA GLY A 518 5.42 -8.21 -1.99
C GLY A 518 4.03 -7.58 -2.17
N SER A 519 3.49 -7.57 -3.40
CA SER A 519 2.14 -7.03 -3.69
C SER A 519 1.08 -8.13 -3.56
N GLY A 520 0.19 -7.98 -2.59
CA GLY A 520 -0.94 -8.88 -2.35
C GLY A 520 -2.17 -8.51 -3.18
N VAL A 521 -2.88 -9.51 -3.71
CA VAL A 521 -4.13 -9.33 -4.46
C VAL A 521 -5.16 -10.35 -4.00
N LEU A 522 -6.31 -9.89 -3.52
CA LEU A 522 -7.45 -10.77 -3.25
C LEU A 522 -8.12 -11.18 -4.57
N MET A 523 -8.23 -12.49 -4.77
CA MET A 523 -8.82 -13.05 -5.97
C MET A 523 -10.33 -13.30 -5.79
N PRO A 524 -11.15 -13.28 -6.86
CA PRO A 524 -12.60 -13.53 -6.78
C PRO A 524 -13.00 -14.95 -6.33
N ASP A 525 -12.06 -15.88 -6.23
CA ASP A 525 -12.23 -17.22 -5.66
C ASP A 525 -11.87 -17.29 -4.15
N ASP A 526 -11.73 -16.11 -3.51
CA ASP A 526 -11.36 -15.87 -2.11
C ASP A 526 -9.90 -16.18 -1.75
N SER A 527 -9.08 -16.68 -2.68
CA SER A 527 -7.65 -16.85 -2.46
C SER A 527 -6.90 -15.52 -2.51
N VAL A 528 -5.71 -15.46 -1.90
CA VAL A 528 -4.83 -14.28 -2.01
C VAL A 528 -3.58 -14.65 -2.79
N MET A 529 -3.26 -13.88 -3.82
CA MET A 529 -2.00 -14.00 -4.55
C MET A 529 -0.99 -12.99 -4.01
N VAL A 530 0.29 -13.35 -4.00
CA VAL A 530 1.40 -12.39 -3.82
C VAL A 530 2.32 -12.43 -5.03
N PHE A 531 2.73 -11.25 -5.48
CA PHE A 531 3.64 -11.02 -6.60
C PHE A 531 4.84 -10.19 -6.16
N SER A 532 5.94 -10.29 -6.90
CA SER A 532 7.10 -9.40 -6.76
C SER A 532 7.71 -9.39 -5.35
N GLY A 533 8.57 -8.39 -5.09
CA GLY A 533 9.24 -8.15 -3.81
C GLY A 533 10.70 -8.58 -3.82
N GLY A 534 11.40 -8.27 -2.72
CA GLY A 534 12.80 -8.60 -2.49
C GLY A 534 12.97 -9.62 -1.36
N ASP A 535 14.11 -10.31 -1.34
CA ASP A 535 14.47 -11.25 -0.28
C ASP A 535 15.01 -10.62 1.02
N ARG A 536 15.20 -9.30 1.02
CA ARG A 536 15.80 -8.51 2.11
C ARG A 536 15.35 -7.05 2.04
N ASP A 537 15.67 -6.30 3.10
CA ASP A 537 15.44 -4.86 3.20
C ASP A 537 16.40 -4.06 2.28
N GLY A 538 15.83 -3.52 1.21
CA GLY A 538 16.44 -2.58 0.26
C GLY A 538 16.24 -1.09 0.59
N VAL A 539 15.79 -0.72 1.79
CA VAL A 539 15.92 0.65 2.33
C VAL A 539 17.24 0.74 3.06
N ALA A 540 17.65 -0.31 3.78
CA ALA A 540 18.95 -0.35 4.45
C ALA A 540 20.13 -0.37 3.48
N ALA A 541 20.01 -1.15 2.41
CA ALA A 541 21.00 -1.27 1.35
C ALA A 541 20.29 -1.40 0.00
N PRO A 542 19.77 -0.30 -0.56
CA PRO A 542 19.08 -0.33 -1.84
C PRO A 542 19.92 -0.93 -2.96
N GLY A 543 19.29 -1.73 -3.83
CA GLY A 543 19.92 -2.33 -5.00
C GLY A 543 20.66 -3.64 -4.70
N VAL A 544 20.58 -4.17 -3.48
CA VAL A 544 21.21 -5.45 -3.11
C VAL A 544 20.18 -6.56 -2.87
N GLU A 545 18.89 -6.24 -2.88
CA GLU A 545 17.79 -7.17 -2.67
C GLU A 545 17.48 -8.02 -3.90
N PHE A 546 17.40 -9.34 -3.75
CA PHE A 546 17.12 -10.23 -4.87
C PHE A 546 15.61 -10.30 -5.14
N PRO A 547 15.17 -10.06 -6.39
CA PRO A 547 13.77 -10.05 -6.76
C PRO A 547 13.13 -11.45 -6.64
N ARG A 548 11.91 -11.51 -6.10
CA ARG A 548 11.09 -12.72 -6.01
C ARG A 548 10.09 -12.78 -7.17
N LYS A 549 10.41 -13.57 -8.19
CA LYS A 549 9.60 -13.70 -9.42
C LYS A 549 8.50 -14.76 -9.34
N THR A 550 8.69 -15.79 -8.53
CA THR A 550 7.66 -16.83 -8.33
C THR A 550 6.45 -16.15 -7.71
N ALA A 551 5.26 -16.28 -8.27
CA ALA A 551 4.03 -15.86 -7.58
C ALA A 551 3.62 -16.94 -6.56
N GLU A 552 2.91 -16.57 -5.51
CA GLU A 552 2.40 -17.54 -4.54
C GLU A 552 0.92 -17.29 -4.23
N ARG A 553 0.18 -18.37 -3.98
CA ARG A 553 -1.25 -18.35 -3.66
C ARG A 553 -1.48 -18.84 -2.24
N PHE A 554 -2.13 -18.03 -1.43
CA PHE A 554 -2.67 -18.41 -0.13
C PHE A 554 -4.09 -18.94 -0.29
N ASP A 555 -4.31 -20.14 0.20
CA ASP A 555 -5.64 -20.73 0.35
C ASP A 555 -6.14 -20.46 1.78
N PRO A 556 -7.24 -19.68 1.95
CA PRO A 556 -7.76 -19.37 3.28
C PRO A 556 -8.39 -20.55 4.01
N VAL A 557 -8.76 -21.64 3.31
CA VAL A 557 -9.34 -22.84 3.92
C VAL A 557 -8.24 -23.68 4.56
N THR A 558 -7.18 -23.97 3.80
CA THR A 558 -6.05 -24.77 4.28
C THR A 558 -5.01 -23.94 5.03
N LYS A 559 -5.08 -22.61 4.93
CA LYS A 559 -4.13 -21.63 5.48
C LYS A 559 -2.69 -21.85 5.02
N LYS A 560 -2.51 -22.29 3.77
CA LYS A 560 -1.20 -22.63 3.18
C LYS A 560 -0.89 -21.79 1.95
N TRP A 561 0.41 -21.53 1.74
CA TRP A 561 0.95 -20.91 0.53
C TRP A 561 1.44 -21.95 -0.46
N THR A 562 1.12 -21.75 -1.73
CA THR A 562 1.54 -22.59 -2.85
C THR A 562 2.23 -21.75 -3.91
N GLN A 563 3.41 -22.17 -4.38
CA GLN A 563 4.10 -21.55 -5.51
C GLN A 563 3.32 -21.76 -6.81
N MET A 564 3.19 -20.67 -7.57
CA MET A 564 2.43 -20.56 -8.81
C MET A 564 3.39 -20.29 -9.98
N ALA A 565 2.92 -19.63 -11.05
CA ALA A 565 3.77 -19.26 -12.19
C ALA A 565 4.88 -18.28 -11.80
N VAL A 566 5.94 -18.26 -12.59
CA VAL A 566 7.08 -17.35 -12.44
C VAL A 566 6.93 -16.20 -13.42
N ALA A 567 7.00 -14.96 -12.92
CA ALA A 567 6.97 -13.76 -13.74
C ALA A 567 8.24 -13.63 -14.62
N ASN A 568 8.12 -12.94 -15.75
CA ASN A 568 9.27 -12.71 -16.63
C ASN A 568 10.19 -11.63 -16.05
N LYS A 569 9.62 -10.57 -15.47
CA LYS A 569 10.40 -9.41 -14.99
C LYS A 569 10.72 -9.47 -13.50
N PRO A 570 11.97 -9.14 -13.10
CA PRO A 570 12.33 -8.96 -11.70
C PRO A 570 11.79 -7.63 -11.16
N ARG A 571 10.93 -7.66 -10.14
CA ARG A 571 10.35 -6.43 -9.55
C ARG A 571 10.51 -6.42 -8.04
N THR A 572 11.15 -5.38 -7.50
CA THR A 572 11.31 -5.17 -6.05
C THR A 572 10.45 -3.98 -5.60
N TYR A 573 11.01 -2.90 -5.06
CA TYR A 573 10.25 -1.74 -4.61
C TYR A 573 9.60 -0.96 -5.78
N HIS A 574 8.52 -0.24 -5.47
CA HIS A 574 7.61 0.42 -6.42
C HIS A 574 7.04 -0.51 -7.50
N ASN A 575 6.77 -1.77 -7.14
CA ASN A 575 5.95 -2.67 -7.95
C ASN A 575 4.47 -2.48 -7.61
N THR A 576 3.61 -2.85 -8.56
CA THR A 576 2.15 -2.86 -8.41
C THR A 576 1.55 -4.17 -8.91
N ALA A 577 0.44 -4.58 -8.30
CA ALA A 577 -0.41 -5.65 -8.79
C ALA A 577 -1.87 -5.33 -8.46
N LEU A 578 -2.79 -5.46 -9.43
CA LEU A 578 -4.22 -5.33 -9.17
C LEU A 578 -5.09 -6.31 -9.94
N LEU A 579 -6.26 -6.60 -9.36
CA LEU A 579 -7.29 -7.44 -9.97
C LEU A 579 -7.97 -6.74 -11.15
N MET A 580 -8.05 -7.42 -12.28
CA MET A 580 -8.75 -6.99 -13.49
C MET A 580 -10.21 -7.47 -13.50
N GLN A 581 -11.07 -6.80 -14.27
CA GLN A 581 -12.50 -7.14 -14.40
C GLN A 581 -12.74 -8.58 -14.91
N ASP A 582 -11.82 -9.15 -15.66
CA ASP A 582 -11.93 -10.53 -16.16
C ASP A 582 -11.33 -11.58 -15.21
N GLY A 583 -10.94 -11.19 -14.00
CA GLY A 583 -10.34 -12.06 -12.99
C GLY A 583 -8.83 -12.31 -13.17
N ARG A 584 -8.19 -11.72 -14.18
CA ARG A 584 -6.72 -11.76 -14.26
C ARG A 584 -6.09 -10.72 -13.32
N VAL A 585 -4.77 -10.76 -13.17
CA VAL A 585 -4.03 -9.75 -12.40
C VAL A 585 -3.08 -9.02 -13.34
N LEU A 586 -3.18 -7.69 -13.35
CA LEU A 586 -2.20 -6.84 -14.01
C LEU A 586 -1.07 -6.56 -13.00
N VAL A 587 0.14 -6.99 -13.34
CA VAL A 587 1.37 -6.81 -12.55
C VAL A 587 2.29 -5.87 -13.32
N GLY A 588 2.86 -4.87 -12.66
CA GLY A 588 3.73 -3.93 -13.35
C GLY A 588 4.54 -3.07 -12.38
N GLY A 589 5.25 -2.10 -12.96
CA GLY A 589 6.05 -1.15 -12.20
C GLY A 589 7.28 -1.77 -11.53
N HIS A 590 8.32 -0.96 -11.42
CA HIS A 590 9.52 -1.19 -10.61
C HIS A 590 10.36 0.05 -10.80
N ALA A 591 10.65 0.74 -9.70
CA ALA A 591 11.52 1.91 -9.70
C ALA A 591 12.36 1.80 -8.43
N PRO A 592 13.46 1.04 -8.45
CA PRO A 592 14.25 0.83 -7.25
C PRO A 592 14.86 2.15 -6.78
N ILE A 593 15.10 2.26 -5.47
CA ILE A 593 15.91 3.36 -4.94
C ILE A 593 17.35 3.18 -5.48
N SER A 594 18.00 4.29 -5.83
CA SER A 594 19.40 4.29 -6.29
C SER A 594 20.30 3.49 -5.36
N THR A 595 21.17 2.66 -5.93
CA THR A 595 22.03 1.73 -5.18
C THR A 595 22.82 2.46 -4.09
N LEU A 596 22.67 2.03 -2.83
CA LEU A 596 23.28 2.67 -1.65
C LEU A 596 22.99 4.18 -1.53
N TYR A 597 21.86 4.66 -2.04
CA TYR A 597 21.50 6.08 -2.13
C TYR A 597 22.45 6.94 -2.98
N LEU A 598 23.32 6.30 -3.76
CA LEU A 598 24.23 6.97 -4.69
C LEU A 598 23.52 7.15 -6.04
N LYS A 599 24.07 6.57 -7.10
CA LYS A 599 23.46 6.47 -8.43
C LYS A 599 22.97 5.05 -8.70
N ASN A 600 22.23 4.88 -9.79
CA ASN A 600 21.84 3.56 -10.26
C ASN A 600 23.08 2.79 -10.72
N ILE A 601 23.48 1.78 -9.93
CA ILE A 601 24.61 0.91 -10.23
C ILE A 601 24.10 -0.52 -10.23
N ASN A 602 24.25 -1.20 -11.37
CA ASN A 602 23.99 -2.63 -11.47
C ASN A 602 25.20 -3.43 -10.99
N LEU A 603 25.04 -4.17 -9.90
CA LEU A 603 26.11 -4.98 -9.29
C LEU A 603 26.02 -6.47 -9.64
N ALA A 604 25.18 -6.86 -10.62
CA ALA A 604 25.03 -8.24 -11.05
C ALA A 604 26.36 -8.90 -11.49
N ALA A 605 27.26 -8.13 -12.11
CA ALA A 605 28.58 -8.62 -12.50
C ALA A 605 29.45 -9.09 -11.32
N PHE A 606 29.13 -8.64 -10.10
CA PHE A 606 29.80 -9.05 -8.86
C PHE A 606 29.01 -10.13 -8.08
N GLY A 607 27.99 -10.74 -8.68
CA GLY A 607 27.15 -11.75 -8.04
C GLY A 607 26.12 -11.21 -7.06
N LEU A 608 25.88 -9.88 -7.07
CA LEU A 608 24.82 -9.23 -6.29
C LEU A 608 23.52 -9.13 -7.10
N SER A 609 22.46 -8.61 -6.49
CA SER A 609 21.17 -8.47 -7.16
C SER A 609 21.27 -7.60 -8.43
N PRO A 610 20.59 -7.98 -9.52
CA PRO A 610 20.43 -7.10 -10.65
C PRO A 610 19.62 -5.86 -10.25
N ASN A 611 20.27 -4.69 -10.31
CA ASN A 611 19.60 -3.40 -10.23
C ASN A 611 19.78 -2.68 -11.57
N ASP A 612 18.99 -3.06 -12.58
CA ASP A 612 19.07 -2.50 -13.93
C ASP A 612 18.29 -1.19 -14.07
N GLY A 613 17.83 -0.58 -12.96
CA GLY A 613 17.03 0.64 -12.95
C GLY A 613 15.53 0.36 -13.13
N ARG A 614 14.75 1.38 -13.48
CA ARG A 614 13.28 1.22 -13.58
C ARG A 614 12.86 0.18 -14.62
N ASP A 615 11.70 -0.45 -14.41
CA ASP A 615 11.01 -1.28 -15.39
C ASP A 615 9.58 -0.73 -15.64
N PRO A 616 9.34 -0.11 -16.81
CA PRO A 616 8.05 0.47 -17.17
C PRO A 616 7.03 -0.57 -17.65
N SER A 617 7.44 -1.83 -17.80
CA SER A 617 6.58 -2.85 -18.36
C SER A 617 5.52 -3.38 -17.39
N PHE A 618 4.55 -4.07 -18.00
CA PHE A 618 3.47 -4.79 -17.36
C PHE A 618 3.44 -6.22 -17.86
N GLU A 619 2.92 -7.12 -17.04
CA GLU A 619 2.59 -8.50 -17.37
C GLU A 619 1.21 -8.81 -16.80
N ILE A 620 0.42 -9.58 -17.54
CA ILE A 620 -0.86 -10.10 -17.05
C ILE A 620 -0.65 -11.54 -16.58
N TYR A 621 -0.93 -11.80 -15.30
CA TYR A 621 -1.06 -13.13 -14.74
C TYR A 621 -2.48 -13.66 -14.98
N THR A 622 -2.58 -14.87 -15.54
CA THR A 622 -3.83 -15.58 -15.80
C THR A 622 -3.96 -16.76 -14.82
N PRO A 623 -4.81 -16.65 -13.79
CA PRO A 623 -5.09 -17.75 -12.88
C PRO A 623 -5.76 -18.95 -13.59
N PRO A 624 -5.60 -20.18 -13.07
CA PRO A 624 -6.18 -21.39 -13.69
C PRO A 624 -7.69 -21.31 -13.93
N TYR A 625 -8.45 -20.68 -13.03
CA TYR A 625 -9.90 -20.58 -13.16
C TYR A 625 -10.37 -19.79 -14.39
N VAL A 626 -9.52 -18.92 -14.96
CA VAL A 626 -9.88 -18.08 -16.10
C VAL A 626 -10.16 -18.92 -17.34
N ASN A 627 -9.41 -20.02 -17.51
CA ASN A 627 -9.49 -20.93 -18.64
C ASN A 627 -10.39 -22.16 -18.35
N ASN A 628 -11.09 -22.18 -17.22
CA ASN A 628 -11.99 -23.28 -16.90
C ASN A 628 -13.22 -23.23 -17.84
N PRO A 629 -13.53 -24.30 -18.59
CA PRO A 629 -14.65 -24.30 -19.53
C PRO A 629 -16.02 -24.17 -18.85
N ASN A 630 -16.11 -24.50 -17.55
CA ASN A 630 -17.33 -24.37 -16.75
C ASN A 630 -17.46 -23.00 -16.08
N ARG A 631 -16.59 -22.04 -16.41
CA ARG A 631 -16.61 -20.70 -15.82
C ARG A 631 -17.98 -20.05 -16.09
N PRO A 632 -18.70 -19.57 -15.07
CA PRO A 632 -20.01 -18.98 -15.27
C PRO A 632 -19.91 -17.73 -16.15
N ASN A 633 -20.82 -17.60 -17.12
CA ASN A 633 -20.79 -16.50 -18.08
C ASN A 633 -21.82 -15.43 -17.70
N LEU A 634 -21.38 -14.48 -16.88
CA LEU A 634 -22.16 -13.30 -16.49
C LEU A 634 -22.20 -12.30 -17.66
N ILE A 635 -23.39 -12.04 -18.20
CA ILE A 635 -23.56 -11.13 -19.34
C ILE A 635 -23.87 -9.71 -18.89
N GLY A 636 -24.51 -9.53 -17.74
CA GLY A 636 -24.86 -8.21 -17.28
C GLY A 636 -25.84 -8.08 -16.13
N PHE A 637 -26.28 -6.84 -15.92
CA PHE A 637 -27.45 -6.52 -15.11
C PHE A 637 -28.71 -6.57 -15.96
N ALA A 638 -29.84 -7.00 -15.38
CA ALA A 638 -31.13 -7.00 -16.08
C ALA A 638 -31.50 -5.58 -16.55
N GLY A 639 -31.78 -5.42 -17.85
CA GLY A 639 -31.95 -4.11 -18.49
C GLY A 639 -30.65 -3.46 -19.01
N GLY A 640 -29.54 -4.20 -19.06
CA GLY A 640 -28.26 -3.77 -19.64
C GLY A 640 -27.22 -3.27 -18.63
N ASN A 641 -25.99 -3.12 -19.11
CA ASN A 641 -24.78 -2.83 -18.30
C ASN A 641 -24.44 -1.35 -18.13
N SER A 642 -24.88 -0.50 -19.06
CA SER A 642 -24.65 0.94 -19.04
C SER A 642 -25.63 1.66 -19.97
N THR A 643 -26.06 2.85 -19.56
CA THR A 643 -26.70 3.80 -20.46
C THR A 643 -25.60 4.66 -21.09
N PRO A 644 -25.55 4.81 -22.42
CA PRO A 644 -24.76 5.88 -23.02
C PRO A 644 -25.31 7.21 -22.50
N ALA A 645 -24.52 7.99 -21.76
CA ALA A 645 -24.85 9.39 -21.57
C ALA A 645 -24.62 10.08 -22.92
N GLY A 646 -25.58 10.86 -23.41
CA GLY A 646 -25.60 11.47 -24.76
C GLY A 646 -24.48 12.47 -25.09
N ASN A 647 -23.37 12.41 -24.36
CA ASN A 647 -22.20 13.28 -24.37
C ASN A 647 -20.87 12.50 -24.30
N GLY A 648 -20.85 11.22 -24.69
CA GLY A 648 -19.62 10.43 -24.78
C GLY A 648 -19.07 9.89 -23.45
N LYS A 649 -19.82 10.04 -22.33
CA LYS A 649 -19.46 9.46 -21.03
C LYS A 649 -20.01 8.03 -20.92
N THR A 650 -19.15 7.07 -20.60
CA THR A 650 -19.60 5.74 -20.15
C THR A 650 -19.69 5.77 -18.63
N MET A 651 -20.87 6.05 -18.09
CA MET A 651 -21.11 5.91 -16.66
C MET A 651 -21.50 4.45 -16.37
N LEU A 652 -20.86 3.87 -15.36
CA LEU A 652 -21.34 2.62 -14.80
C LEU A 652 -22.80 2.79 -14.35
N ARG A 653 -23.60 1.75 -14.50
CA ARG A 653 -24.96 1.73 -13.96
C ARG A 653 -24.93 2.03 -12.47
N GLU A 654 -25.84 2.88 -12.01
CA GLU A 654 -25.94 3.23 -10.60
C GLU A 654 -26.94 2.33 -9.87
N PHE A 655 -26.52 1.84 -8.70
CA PHE A 655 -27.40 1.17 -7.74
C PHE A 655 -27.26 1.79 -6.36
N ARG A 656 -28.25 1.53 -5.49
CA ARG A 656 -28.27 2.02 -4.11
C ARG A 656 -28.09 0.87 -3.11
N LYS A 657 -27.53 1.19 -1.94
CA LYS A 657 -27.56 0.26 -0.80
C LYS A 657 -29.01 -0.12 -0.47
N GLY A 658 -29.25 -1.38 -0.12
CA GLY A 658 -30.62 -1.91 0.09
C GLY A 658 -31.43 -2.13 -1.19
N GLN A 659 -30.93 -1.75 -2.37
CA GLN A 659 -31.63 -1.99 -3.63
C GLN A 659 -31.50 -3.45 -4.07
N GLN A 660 -32.58 -4.00 -4.62
CA GLN A 660 -32.56 -5.29 -5.29
C GLN A 660 -31.92 -5.17 -6.68
N VAL A 661 -30.96 -6.05 -6.97
CA VAL A 661 -30.23 -6.13 -8.24
C VAL A 661 -30.48 -7.50 -8.85
N THR A 662 -30.65 -7.53 -10.17
CA THR A 662 -30.76 -8.78 -10.93
C THR A 662 -29.61 -8.85 -11.94
N LEU A 663 -28.86 -9.94 -11.88
CA LEU A 663 -27.81 -10.32 -12.81
C LEU A 663 -28.37 -11.32 -13.83
N GLU A 664 -27.88 -11.24 -15.06
CA GLU A 664 -28.23 -12.13 -16.16
C GLU A 664 -26.99 -12.94 -16.58
N LEU A 665 -27.17 -14.25 -16.74
CA LEU A 665 -26.14 -15.17 -17.19
C LEU A 665 -26.49 -15.70 -18.58
N ALA A 666 -25.47 -16.03 -19.37
CA ALA A 666 -25.68 -16.62 -20.68
C ALA A 666 -26.31 -18.02 -20.57
N PRO A 667 -27.11 -18.44 -21.57
CA PRO A 667 -27.51 -19.83 -21.74
C PRO A 667 -26.29 -20.77 -21.69
N GLY A 668 -26.45 -21.94 -21.08
CA GLY A 668 -25.36 -22.90 -20.87
C GLY A 668 -24.59 -22.75 -19.56
N THR A 669 -24.82 -21.67 -18.80
CA THR A 669 -24.30 -21.62 -17.41
C THR A 669 -25.07 -22.60 -16.52
N ASP A 670 -24.34 -23.42 -15.76
CA ASP A 670 -24.92 -24.35 -14.78
C ASP A 670 -25.43 -23.60 -13.54
N MET A 671 -26.71 -23.23 -13.58
CA MET A 671 -27.38 -22.44 -12.54
C MET A 671 -27.50 -23.20 -11.21
N SER A 672 -27.43 -24.53 -11.21
CA SER A 672 -27.55 -25.35 -9.99
C SER A 672 -26.35 -25.17 -9.05
N LYS A 673 -25.18 -24.82 -9.62
CA LYS A 673 -23.91 -24.63 -8.92
C LYS A 673 -23.70 -23.23 -8.38
N ILE A 674 -24.62 -22.29 -8.61
CA ILE A 674 -24.52 -20.93 -8.06
C ILE A 674 -24.43 -21.01 -6.54
N ASP A 675 -23.38 -20.41 -6.01
CA ASP A 675 -23.03 -20.45 -4.59
C ASP A 675 -23.11 -19.06 -3.96
N SER A 676 -22.63 -18.04 -4.67
CA SER A 676 -22.58 -16.71 -4.10
C SER A 676 -22.33 -15.65 -5.17
N VAL A 677 -22.60 -14.40 -4.82
CA VAL A 677 -22.15 -13.21 -5.54
C VAL A 677 -21.08 -12.52 -4.71
N SER A 678 -20.01 -12.01 -5.31
CA SER A 678 -19.05 -11.12 -4.66
C SER A 678 -19.06 -9.73 -5.29
N LEU A 679 -19.08 -8.72 -4.43
CA LEU A 679 -18.91 -7.32 -4.79
C LEU A 679 -17.49 -6.92 -4.38
N VAL A 680 -16.63 -6.63 -5.35
CA VAL A 680 -15.22 -6.25 -5.13
C VAL A 680 -15.09 -4.78 -5.46
N ARG A 681 -14.73 -3.94 -4.48
CA ARG A 681 -14.48 -2.51 -4.74
C ARG A 681 -13.32 -2.39 -5.72
N HIS A 682 -13.42 -1.45 -6.66
CA HIS A 682 -12.33 -1.17 -7.59
C HIS A 682 -11.04 -0.83 -6.80
N THR A 683 -9.97 -1.53 -7.12
CA THR A 683 -8.68 -1.46 -6.41
C THR A 683 -7.92 -0.20 -6.80
N VAL A 684 -7.32 0.45 -5.81
CA VAL A 684 -6.42 1.59 -5.97
C VAL A 684 -5.21 1.33 -5.08
N THR A 685 -4.03 1.12 -5.66
CA THR A 685 -2.87 0.72 -4.88
C THR A 685 -1.62 1.54 -5.14
N THR A 686 -0.90 1.84 -4.07
CA THR A 686 0.44 2.41 -4.06
C THR A 686 1.21 1.79 -2.91
N HIS A 687 2.52 1.53 -3.03
CA HIS A 687 3.35 1.10 -1.88
C HIS A 687 2.77 -0.08 -1.04
N LEU A 688 2.13 -1.03 -1.74
CA LEU A 688 1.38 -2.18 -1.22
C LEU A 688 0.18 -1.86 -0.32
N THR A 689 -0.26 -0.60 -0.28
CA THR A 689 -1.46 -0.17 0.41
C THR A 689 -2.62 -0.03 -0.57
N ASP A 690 -3.78 -0.47 -0.13
CA ASP A 690 -5.09 -0.10 -0.64
C ASP A 690 -6.01 -0.16 0.59
N ALA A 691 -6.18 0.96 1.28
CA ALA A 691 -6.97 1.00 2.52
C ALA A 691 -8.47 0.81 2.26
N ASP A 692 -8.89 0.97 1.00
CA ASP A 692 -10.26 0.82 0.55
C ASP A 692 -10.54 -0.60 0.01
N GLN A 693 -9.52 -1.47 -0.08
CA GLN A 693 -9.65 -2.83 -0.55
C GLN A 693 -10.77 -3.54 0.20
N ARG A 694 -11.77 -4.01 -0.57
CA ARG A 694 -12.98 -4.59 0.01
C ARG A 694 -13.62 -5.59 -0.91
N THR A 695 -13.99 -6.73 -0.34
CA THR A 695 -14.83 -7.72 -1.01
C THR A 695 -15.98 -8.10 -0.09
N VAL A 696 -17.20 -8.07 -0.61
CA VAL A 696 -18.44 -8.36 0.13
C VAL A 696 -19.12 -9.55 -0.53
N VAL A 697 -19.41 -10.58 0.26
CA VAL A 697 -20.03 -11.81 -0.22
C VAL A 697 -21.52 -11.83 0.08
N ILE A 698 -22.32 -11.97 -0.96
CA ILE A 698 -23.73 -12.33 -0.84
C ILE A 698 -23.86 -13.86 -0.95
N PRO A 699 -24.18 -14.57 0.14
CA PRO A 699 -24.24 -16.03 0.17
C PRO A 699 -25.48 -16.60 -0.52
N LYS A 700 -25.44 -17.89 -0.88
CA LYS A 700 -26.50 -18.62 -1.59
C LYS A 700 -27.90 -18.40 -1.02
N ASN A 701 -28.03 -18.42 0.31
CA ASN A 701 -29.31 -18.28 1.01
C ASN A 701 -29.90 -16.85 0.92
N GLN A 702 -29.17 -15.89 0.37
CA GLN A 702 -29.63 -14.54 0.07
C GLN A 702 -29.78 -14.28 -1.44
N LEU A 703 -29.63 -15.33 -2.26
CA LEU A 703 -29.83 -15.27 -3.70
C LEU A 703 -31.19 -15.86 -4.07
N THR A 704 -31.85 -15.24 -5.04
CA THR A 704 -32.97 -15.85 -5.77
C THR A 704 -32.48 -16.19 -7.18
N VAL A 705 -32.44 -17.48 -7.51
CA VAL A 705 -32.04 -17.97 -8.83
C VAL A 705 -33.31 -18.37 -9.60
N THR A 706 -33.55 -17.77 -10.76
CA THR A 706 -34.74 -18.05 -11.58
C THR A 706 -34.38 -17.96 -13.05
N GLY A 707 -34.58 -19.05 -13.80
CA GLY A 707 -34.05 -19.15 -15.16
C GLY A 707 -32.55 -18.85 -15.17
N GLN A 708 -32.12 -17.94 -16.06
CA GLN A 708 -30.72 -17.51 -16.14
C GLN A 708 -30.44 -16.22 -15.36
N SER A 709 -31.27 -15.91 -14.36
CA SER A 709 -31.12 -14.72 -13.55
C SER A 709 -30.74 -15.05 -12.11
N VAL A 710 -29.83 -14.26 -11.55
CA VAL A 710 -29.46 -14.29 -10.12
C VAL A 710 -29.79 -12.94 -9.53
N ARG A 711 -30.68 -12.93 -8.54
CA ARG A 711 -31.16 -11.71 -7.88
C ARG A 711 -30.71 -11.68 -6.43
N PHE A 712 -30.33 -10.50 -5.96
CA PHE A 712 -29.91 -10.26 -4.58
C PHE A 712 -30.18 -8.82 -4.16
N THR A 713 -30.07 -8.52 -2.88
CA THR A 713 -30.16 -7.16 -2.34
C THR A 713 -28.76 -6.67 -1.95
N ILE A 714 -28.38 -5.48 -2.39
CA ILE A 714 -27.13 -4.85 -1.95
C ILE A 714 -27.22 -4.61 -0.43
N PRO A 715 -26.20 -4.96 0.37
CA PRO A 715 -26.21 -4.70 1.81
C PRO A 715 -26.52 -3.24 2.15
N ASP A 716 -27.23 -3.01 3.25
CA ASP A 716 -27.65 -1.68 3.73
C ASP A 716 -26.63 -1.01 4.67
N GLN A 717 -25.70 -1.80 5.23
CA GLN A 717 -24.58 -1.34 6.04
C GLN A 717 -23.58 -0.53 5.20
N ALA A 718 -23.58 0.80 5.38
CA ALA A 718 -22.73 1.72 4.61
C ALA A 718 -21.22 1.43 4.74
N ALA A 719 -20.76 0.98 5.90
CA ALA A 719 -19.37 0.60 6.13
C ALA A 719 -18.97 -0.71 5.43
N VAL A 720 -19.94 -1.59 5.15
CA VAL A 720 -19.72 -2.84 4.41
C VAL A 720 -19.65 -2.55 2.92
N VAL A 721 -20.44 -1.61 2.42
CA VAL A 721 -20.44 -1.21 1.02
C VAL A 721 -20.32 0.31 0.88
N PRO A 722 -19.14 0.92 1.15
CA PRO A 722 -18.93 2.35 0.92
C PRO A 722 -19.22 2.75 -0.52
N GLN A 723 -19.59 4.02 -0.76
CA GLN A 723 -19.85 4.50 -2.12
C GLN A 723 -18.62 4.34 -3.03
N GLY A 724 -18.85 4.14 -4.33
CA GLY A 724 -17.80 3.96 -5.33
C GLY A 724 -18.12 2.83 -6.33
N ALA A 725 -17.13 2.47 -7.15
CA ALA A 725 -17.28 1.44 -8.17
C ALA A 725 -16.99 0.04 -7.63
N TYR A 726 -17.83 -0.93 -8.01
CA TYR A 726 -17.70 -2.34 -7.63
C TYR A 726 -17.76 -3.25 -8.84
N MET A 727 -16.79 -4.15 -8.94
CA MET A 727 -16.87 -5.34 -9.78
C MET A 727 -17.81 -6.37 -9.13
N THR A 728 -18.72 -6.94 -9.91
CA THR A 728 -19.64 -7.98 -9.43
C THR A 728 -19.30 -9.31 -10.09
N PHE A 729 -18.95 -10.33 -9.30
CA PHE A 729 -18.71 -11.68 -9.79
C PHE A 729 -19.80 -12.62 -9.28
N VAL A 730 -20.36 -13.43 -10.18
CA VAL A 730 -21.10 -14.64 -9.82
C VAL A 730 -20.11 -15.79 -9.64
N ARG A 731 -20.25 -16.55 -8.55
CA ARG A 731 -19.38 -17.68 -8.20
C ARG A 731 -20.17 -18.97 -8.15
N THR A 732 -19.59 -20.01 -8.74
CA THR A 732 -20.14 -21.37 -8.72
C THR A 732 -19.26 -22.28 -7.89
N LYS A 733 -19.86 -23.16 -7.09
CA LYS A 733 -19.12 -24.14 -6.30
C LYS A 733 -18.81 -25.38 -7.13
N GLN A 734 -17.55 -25.78 -7.14
CA GLN A 734 -17.07 -26.97 -7.81
C GLN A 734 -17.17 -28.20 -6.91
N ALA A 735 -17.01 -29.40 -7.48
CA ALA A 735 -17.12 -30.66 -6.75
C ALA A 735 -16.04 -30.82 -5.67
N ASP A 736 -14.85 -30.24 -5.87
CA ASP A 736 -13.74 -30.21 -4.91
C ASP A 736 -13.91 -29.13 -3.82
N GLY A 737 -15.03 -28.40 -3.83
CA GLY A 737 -15.34 -27.33 -2.90
C GLY A 737 -14.77 -25.96 -3.28
N SER A 738 -13.93 -25.87 -4.32
CA SER A 738 -13.39 -24.59 -4.79
C SER A 738 -14.47 -23.71 -5.42
N LEU A 739 -14.23 -22.40 -5.43
CA LEU A 739 -15.09 -21.43 -6.06
C LEU A 739 -14.56 -21.07 -7.46
N LEU A 740 -15.46 -21.10 -8.44
CA LEU A 740 -15.18 -20.72 -9.81
C LEU A 740 -15.92 -19.41 -10.14
N PRO A 741 -15.20 -18.28 -10.21
CA PRO A 741 -15.79 -16.96 -10.47
C PRO A 741 -15.98 -16.70 -11.97
N SER A 742 -17.04 -15.99 -12.32
CA SER A 742 -17.31 -15.43 -13.66
C SER A 742 -16.30 -14.33 -14.04
N LYS A 743 -16.43 -13.75 -15.23
CA LYS A 743 -15.94 -12.38 -15.47
C LYS A 743 -16.88 -11.41 -14.74
N SER A 744 -16.38 -10.26 -14.29
CA SER A 744 -17.23 -9.30 -13.59
C SER A 744 -17.99 -8.39 -14.53
N VAL A 745 -19.06 -7.81 -13.98
CA VAL A 745 -19.67 -6.58 -14.48
C VAL A 745 -19.63 -5.54 -13.38
N SER A 746 -19.29 -4.29 -13.72
CA SER A 746 -19.14 -3.22 -12.73
C SER A 746 -20.38 -2.35 -12.63
N PHE A 747 -20.61 -1.81 -11.43
CA PHE A 747 -21.63 -0.79 -11.18
C PHE A 747 -21.08 0.29 -10.23
N MET A 748 -21.76 1.44 -10.19
CA MET A 748 -21.48 2.51 -9.24
C MET A 748 -22.49 2.43 -8.08
N LEU A 749 -22.01 2.37 -6.84
CA LEU A 749 -22.84 2.34 -5.65
C LEU A 749 -23.02 3.74 -5.06
N LYS A 750 -24.28 4.09 -4.77
CA LYS A 750 -24.68 5.34 -4.09
C LYS A 750 -25.46 5.06 -2.80
N HIS A 751 -25.42 5.99 -1.84
CA HIS A 751 -26.19 5.88 -0.59
C HIS A 751 -27.43 6.80 -0.52
N GLY A 752 -27.56 7.79 -1.41
CA GLY A 752 -28.67 8.74 -1.46
C GLY A 752 -28.99 9.27 -2.87
N ASN A 753 -29.90 10.24 -2.97
CA ASN A 753 -30.30 10.89 -4.25
C ASN A 753 -29.49 12.15 -4.60
N GLY A 754 -28.43 12.44 -3.83
CA GLY A 754 -27.65 13.67 -3.93
C GLY A 754 -26.79 13.76 -5.18
N GLN A 755 -26.74 14.96 -5.76
CA GLN A 755 -26.00 15.32 -6.95
C GLN A 755 -24.49 15.03 -6.84
N GLY A 756 -23.87 14.79 -7.99
CA GLY A 756 -22.47 14.40 -8.10
C GLY A 756 -21.51 15.27 -7.29
N VAL A 757 -20.43 14.65 -6.85
CA VAL A 757 -19.25 15.33 -6.32
C VAL A 757 -18.77 16.34 -7.39
N MET A 758 -18.58 17.59 -6.96
CA MET A 758 -17.97 18.68 -7.72
C MET A 758 -18.50 18.88 -9.16
N THR A 759 -19.67 19.53 -9.31
CA THR A 759 -19.78 20.47 -10.44
C THR A 759 -18.88 21.66 -10.14
N ALA A 760 -17.76 21.72 -10.86
CA ALA A 760 -16.76 22.77 -10.84
C ALA A 760 -17.32 24.16 -10.50
N ASN A 761 -17.02 24.61 -9.29
CA ASN A 761 -16.83 26.02 -8.98
C ASN A 761 -15.47 26.14 -8.27
N ALA A 762 -14.40 25.69 -8.94
CA ALA A 762 -13.05 26.12 -8.60
C ALA A 762 -12.80 27.42 -9.38
N ARG A 763 -12.44 28.49 -8.66
CA ARG A 763 -12.07 29.77 -9.24
C ARG A 763 -10.90 29.58 -10.21
N ARG A 764 -10.94 30.33 -11.31
CA ARG A 764 -9.76 30.63 -12.13
C ARG A 764 -8.64 31.25 -11.31
#